data_AF-A0A969ZHL2-F1
#
_entry.id   AF-A0A969ZHL2-F1
#
_cell.length_a   1.000
_cell.length_b   1.000
_cell.length_c   1.000
_cell.angle_alpha   90.00
_cell.angle_beta   90.00
_cell.angle_gamma   90.00
#
_symmetry.space_group_name_H-M   'P 1'
#
loop_
_entity.id
_entity.type
_entity.pdbx_description
1 polymer ?
#
loop_
_entity_poly.entity_id
_entity_poly.type
_entity_poly.pdbx_seq_one_letter_code
_entity_poly.pdbx_strand_id
1 'polypeptide(L)'
;MKYGLLFSTMYYICGCFYMIFGTYIVATNVKSGTNRLFLAVTSSMAIWSFSYAISNSAPTAESSVFWRCFSVFGWGVFHSLLLHLTLVLTGSRFKLNKPIRIILFYLPCLLNIILFAPFGILAGKQYKMEQTDFGWKNTLPANLGQHWINIYYITATAITAVLFVRWWRKLEPKTPLKRISTYFLISLFFAFLAGSITDALPGILGLTQIPKLILAFMMLPAVFLYLSLKKFGFLIEKERLEFLPLNPYALSDESRSRLFETATAIFIIGAFGSFYSGYFIGGKNMADEFTLAFIILIIGLSLKFIPFMSKSYAKQNTIFLILSLTGMSAFIISGLGTGAVTIWAVYTIFMLYTVVLDSDAHAYVFLIVTLLIQVIVWILYPKVSAVIDTGEYLKRIFIIVLSYYAVRYLTNEYKSKLQAYQRYSKEQETLEKISTSFISVNNENAKEKTEELLEMIAEILKFENALLFELDDDYETSTIYSMYSNNTESKPPPFSVGTVFEVADSPEVKSMIDSNTPIVCEDVAELPIDGAGYQKDFFLSRGINSFFALPVNAEEKTAGILVIEYAERSDKKFTESRLDFLKIITNILGDTTNKLLYEEMLFDFAYFDESTKLANRNMLKIRLNEMISDIKEDRKIAVLDIELENLRMINDTFGHAVGEQVMIESAKILNSLFGECCYVSRTGEGDFAVVLPDIKGTEQIVECTERILSSFSHPISTESGVEALFVIVGIGISVYPEHGKDADTLLKNADLAGYEAMNTDKDFVFYTDSLESDVAETTLLTNKLFRSLENKEFSLEYQPQISCETEKTVGFEALLRWTTDDNRRIPPIRFIPMLEQTGLIYDVGLWVLEEALKEHRKLVEKGFPPLRVSVNLSIVQFDGENFISDFTRVIKESGVDPKYIELEIT
;
A
#
# COMPACT_ATOMS: atom_id res chain seq x y z
N MET A 1 17.72 69.71 -11.72
CA MET A 1 17.54 68.24 -11.80
C MET A 1 16.17 67.89 -12.39
N LYS A 2 15.90 68.25 -13.65
CA LYS A 2 14.58 67.98 -14.26
C LYS A 2 14.24 66.48 -14.35
N TYR A 3 15.26 65.63 -14.47
CA TYR A 3 15.14 64.18 -14.60
C TYR A 3 15.90 63.39 -13.51
N GLY A 4 16.55 64.06 -12.55
CA GLY A 4 17.39 63.39 -11.55
C GLY A 4 16.65 62.34 -10.72
N LEU A 5 15.42 62.66 -10.28
CA LEU A 5 14.58 61.71 -9.56
C LEU A 5 14.22 60.49 -10.42
N LEU A 6 13.90 60.69 -11.72
CA LEU A 6 13.57 59.60 -12.65
C LEU A 6 14.69 58.54 -12.73
N PHE A 7 15.94 58.99 -12.87
CA PHE A 7 17.09 58.09 -12.96
C PHE A 7 17.40 57.41 -11.63
N SER A 8 17.29 58.14 -10.51
CA SER A 8 17.41 57.55 -9.18
C SER A 8 16.36 56.47 -8.93
N THR A 9 15.10 56.73 -9.33
CA THR A 9 14.01 55.74 -9.30
C THR A 9 14.30 54.53 -10.17
N MET A 10 14.79 54.74 -11.40
CA MET A 10 15.15 53.66 -12.31
C MET A 10 16.23 52.74 -11.69
N TYR A 11 17.31 53.32 -11.15
CA TYR A 11 18.35 52.55 -10.46
C TYR A 11 17.81 51.86 -9.21
N TYR A 12 16.91 52.49 -8.46
CA TYR A 12 16.30 51.89 -7.29
C TYR A 12 15.46 50.66 -7.66
N ILE A 13 14.62 50.76 -8.71
CA ILE A 13 13.81 49.65 -9.23
C ILE A 13 14.71 48.50 -9.72
N CYS A 14 15.80 48.80 -10.43
CA CYS A 14 16.78 47.79 -10.84
C CYS A 14 17.38 47.07 -9.62
N GLY A 15 17.70 47.80 -8.55
CA GLY A 15 18.21 47.21 -7.30
C GLY A 15 17.20 46.28 -6.63
N CYS A 16 15.94 46.70 -6.54
CA CYS A 16 14.84 45.87 -6.05
C CYS A 16 14.67 44.60 -6.89
N PHE A 17 14.72 44.73 -8.22
CA PHE A 17 14.64 43.59 -9.14
C PHE A 17 15.74 42.57 -8.83
N TYR A 18 17.01 42.98 -8.77
CA TYR A 18 18.11 42.04 -8.49
C TYR A 18 18.01 41.38 -7.12
N MET A 19 17.62 42.12 -6.07
CA MET A 19 17.42 41.57 -4.73
C MET A 19 16.31 40.53 -4.68
N ILE A 20 15.12 40.87 -5.20
CA ILE A 20 13.96 39.96 -5.19
C ILE A 20 14.29 38.71 -5.99
N PHE A 21 14.93 38.89 -7.15
CA PHE A 21 15.29 37.81 -8.04
C PHE A 21 16.33 36.84 -7.43
N GLY A 22 17.35 37.37 -6.76
CA GLY A 22 18.34 36.56 -6.04
C GLY A 22 17.74 35.81 -4.84
N THR A 23 16.91 36.49 -4.05
CA THR A 23 16.31 35.93 -2.83
C THR A 23 15.32 34.80 -3.13
N TYR A 24 14.54 34.93 -4.22
CA TYR A 24 13.62 33.90 -4.69
C TYR A 24 14.33 32.55 -4.96
N ILE A 25 15.51 32.58 -5.58
CA ILE A 25 16.26 31.37 -5.94
C ILE A 25 16.83 30.66 -4.70
N VAL A 26 17.28 31.41 -3.70
CA VAL A 26 17.73 30.81 -2.44
C VAL A 26 16.56 30.25 -1.63
N ALA A 27 15.37 30.83 -1.74
CA ALA A 27 14.17 30.22 -1.15
C ALA A 27 13.88 28.83 -1.72
N THR A 28 14.14 28.61 -3.01
CA THR A 28 13.90 27.31 -3.63
C THR A 28 14.90 26.20 -3.25
N ASN A 29 16.18 26.51 -3.02
CA ASN A 29 17.15 25.53 -2.48
C ASN A 29 18.41 26.27 -1.94
N VAL A 30 18.57 26.30 -0.61
CA VAL A 30 19.69 26.99 0.06
C VAL A 30 21.01 26.20 -0.02
N LYS A 31 20.95 24.87 -0.19
CA LYS A 31 22.11 23.97 -0.10
C LYS A 31 22.98 24.00 -1.37
N SER A 32 22.35 24.19 -2.54
CA SER A 32 23.04 24.27 -3.83
C SER A 32 24.14 25.35 -3.84
N GLY A 33 25.37 24.94 -4.19
CA GLY A 33 26.51 25.86 -4.35
C GLY A 33 26.29 26.87 -5.47
N THR A 34 25.60 26.46 -6.54
CA THR A 34 25.26 27.32 -7.69
C THR A 34 24.27 28.42 -7.31
N ASN A 35 23.28 28.11 -6.47
CA ASN A 35 22.27 29.08 -5.99
C ASN A 35 22.90 30.17 -5.14
N ARG A 36 23.85 29.79 -4.27
CA ARG A 36 24.61 30.74 -3.44
C ARG A 36 25.47 31.68 -4.29
N LEU A 37 26.10 31.17 -5.36
CA LEU A 37 26.84 32.01 -6.30
C LEU A 37 25.93 32.94 -7.10
N PHE A 38 24.77 32.48 -7.54
CA PHE A 38 23.79 33.32 -8.23
C PHE A 38 23.25 34.44 -7.32
N LEU A 39 22.97 34.13 -6.04
CA LEU A 39 22.62 35.15 -5.04
C LEU A 39 23.74 36.18 -4.90
N ALA A 40 25.00 35.74 -4.77
CA ALA A 40 26.11 36.67 -4.65
C ALA A 40 26.22 37.63 -5.87
N VAL A 41 26.03 37.11 -7.09
CA VAL A 41 26.02 37.92 -8.33
C VAL A 41 24.89 38.96 -8.29
N THR A 42 23.67 38.54 -7.96
CA THR A 42 22.50 39.43 -7.94
C THR A 42 22.55 40.43 -6.77
N SER A 43 23.03 40.05 -5.58
CA SER A 43 23.28 40.96 -4.46
C SER A 43 24.34 42.00 -4.81
N SER A 44 25.41 41.61 -5.52
CA SER A 44 26.42 42.55 -6.02
C SER A 44 25.81 43.58 -6.99
N MET A 45 24.94 43.14 -7.92
CA MET A 45 24.22 44.07 -8.80
C MET A 45 23.24 44.97 -8.05
N ALA A 46 22.56 44.46 -7.03
CA ALA A 46 21.67 45.25 -6.19
C ALA A 46 22.42 46.34 -5.42
N ILE A 47 23.55 46.01 -4.79
CA ILE A 47 24.41 46.98 -4.09
C ILE A 47 24.87 48.07 -5.07
N TRP A 48 25.30 47.69 -6.26
CA TRP A 48 25.68 48.64 -7.30
C TRP A 48 24.52 49.61 -7.60
N SER A 49 23.33 49.05 -7.84
CA SER A 49 22.16 49.81 -8.25
C SER A 49 21.65 50.77 -7.17
N PHE A 50 21.54 50.31 -5.91
CA PHE A 50 21.13 51.17 -4.81
C PHE A 50 22.14 52.28 -4.53
N SER A 51 23.44 51.97 -4.61
CA SER A 51 24.50 52.97 -4.45
C SER A 51 24.40 54.08 -5.50
N TYR A 52 24.09 53.71 -6.75
CA TYR A 52 23.89 54.68 -7.83
C TYR A 52 22.60 55.49 -7.65
N ALA A 53 21.51 54.87 -7.20
CA ALA A 53 20.28 55.57 -6.88
C ALA A 53 20.51 56.65 -5.82
N ILE A 54 21.14 56.28 -4.70
CA ILE A 54 21.41 57.19 -3.58
C ILE A 54 22.42 58.27 -3.98
N SER A 55 23.51 57.89 -4.66
CA SER A 55 24.52 58.84 -5.16
C SER A 55 23.91 59.91 -6.07
N ASN A 56 22.95 59.54 -6.93
CA ASN A 56 22.34 60.45 -7.90
C ASN A 56 21.35 61.45 -7.27
N SER A 57 20.74 61.09 -6.13
CA SER A 57 19.84 61.96 -5.34
C SER A 57 20.46 62.53 -4.07
N ALA A 58 21.78 62.37 -3.88
CA ALA A 58 22.45 62.83 -2.67
C ALA A 58 22.31 64.36 -2.49
N PRO A 59 22.22 64.88 -1.25
CA PRO A 59 22.06 66.32 -1.02
C PRO A 59 23.33 67.11 -1.33
N THR A 60 24.51 66.50 -1.21
CA THR A 60 25.81 67.15 -1.40
C THR A 60 26.72 66.36 -2.34
N ALA A 61 27.68 67.04 -2.95
CA ALA A 61 28.69 66.40 -3.81
C ALA A 61 29.50 65.35 -3.02
N GLU A 62 29.87 65.65 -1.78
CA GLU A 62 30.61 64.73 -0.90
C GLU A 62 29.81 63.45 -0.58
N SER A 63 28.51 63.60 -0.27
CA SER A 63 27.62 62.46 -0.06
C SER A 63 27.47 61.64 -1.35
N SER A 64 27.37 62.30 -2.50
CA SER A 64 27.34 61.64 -3.80
C SER A 64 28.61 60.83 -4.08
N VAL A 65 29.79 61.41 -3.79
CA VAL A 65 31.10 60.75 -3.91
C VAL A 65 31.17 59.52 -3.01
N PHE A 66 30.74 59.63 -1.75
CA PHE A 66 30.75 58.50 -0.81
C PHE A 66 29.97 57.31 -1.35
N TRP A 67 28.73 57.52 -1.79
CA TRP A 67 27.89 56.45 -2.36
C TRP A 67 28.42 55.94 -3.70
N ARG A 68 29.10 56.78 -4.48
CA ARG A 68 29.81 56.35 -5.68
C ARG A 68 30.99 55.42 -5.35
N CYS A 69 31.72 55.69 -4.28
CA CYS A 69 32.76 54.79 -3.78
C CYS A 69 32.15 53.49 -3.21
N PHE A 70 31.01 53.57 -2.52
CA PHE A 70 30.32 52.40 -1.98
C PHE A 70 29.86 51.43 -3.09
N SER A 71 29.58 51.93 -4.30
CA SER A 71 29.20 51.10 -5.46
C SER A 71 30.22 50.04 -5.87
N VAL A 72 31.48 50.15 -5.41
CA VAL A 72 32.58 49.19 -5.66
C VAL A 72 32.28 47.80 -5.10
N PHE A 73 31.57 47.71 -3.98
CA PHE A 73 31.10 46.43 -3.45
C PHE A 73 30.12 45.73 -4.40
N GLY A 74 29.53 46.48 -5.33
CA GLY A 74 28.82 45.96 -6.48
C GLY A 74 29.75 45.72 -7.67
N TRP A 75 30.01 46.74 -8.48
CA TRP A 75 30.72 46.58 -9.77
C TRP A 75 32.13 45.97 -9.65
N GLY A 76 32.85 46.26 -8.56
CA GLY A 76 34.20 45.77 -8.32
C GLY A 76 34.24 44.26 -8.07
N VAL A 77 33.15 43.70 -7.55
CA VAL A 77 33.00 42.28 -7.19
C VAL A 77 32.26 41.49 -8.29
N PHE A 78 31.29 42.13 -8.95
CA PHE A 78 30.36 41.52 -9.89
C PHE A 78 31.04 40.64 -10.96
N HIS A 79 32.03 41.17 -11.67
CA HIS A 79 32.66 40.44 -12.78
C HIS A 79 33.42 39.19 -12.34
N SER A 80 34.02 39.23 -11.15
CA SER A 80 34.71 38.07 -10.55
C SER A 80 33.71 36.98 -10.15
N LEU A 81 32.56 37.37 -9.59
CA LEU A 81 31.47 36.44 -9.25
C LEU A 81 30.80 35.85 -10.49
N LEU A 82 30.55 36.66 -11.51
CA LEU A 82 29.96 36.21 -12.77
C LEU A 82 30.88 35.20 -13.46
N LEU A 83 32.19 35.47 -13.50
CA LEU A 83 33.18 34.53 -14.05
C LEU A 83 33.18 33.19 -13.29
N HIS A 84 33.14 33.22 -11.95
CA HIS A 84 33.07 32.00 -11.14
C HIS A 84 31.77 31.21 -11.42
N LEU A 85 30.63 31.89 -11.50
CA LEU A 85 29.36 31.27 -11.86
C LEU A 85 29.43 30.61 -13.25
N THR A 86 29.96 31.31 -14.26
CA THR A 86 30.14 30.77 -15.62
C THR A 86 31.01 29.53 -15.64
N LEU A 87 32.06 29.46 -14.82
CA LEU A 87 32.92 28.27 -14.76
C LEU A 87 32.22 27.06 -14.15
N VAL A 88 31.42 27.27 -13.12
CA VAL A 88 30.58 26.23 -12.51
C VAL A 88 29.57 25.71 -13.54
N LEU A 89 28.89 26.61 -14.25
CA LEU A 89 27.87 26.25 -15.25
C LEU A 89 28.42 25.53 -16.48
N THR A 90 29.59 25.95 -16.95
CA THR A 90 30.20 25.35 -18.14
C THR A 90 30.95 24.04 -17.86
N GLY A 91 31.04 23.61 -16.59
CA GLY A 91 31.79 22.42 -16.17
C GLY A 91 33.29 22.52 -16.44
N SER A 92 33.80 23.73 -16.72
CA SER A 92 35.19 23.97 -17.12
C SER A 92 36.10 23.86 -15.90
N ARG A 93 36.58 22.65 -15.60
CA ARG A 93 37.54 22.42 -14.51
C ARG A 93 38.92 22.94 -14.93
N PHE A 94 39.32 24.11 -14.43
CA PHE A 94 40.73 24.51 -14.46
C PHE A 94 41.55 23.56 -13.59
N LYS A 95 42.64 23.00 -14.14
CA LYS A 95 43.61 22.16 -13.43
C LYS A 95 44.51 22.97 -12.47
N LEU A 96 43.89 23.75 -11.58
CA LEU A 96 44.58 24.58 -10.57
C LEU A 96 44.15 24.15 -9.16
N ASN A 97 45.12 24.13 -8.24
CA ASN A 97 44.88 23.86 -6.82
C ASN A 97 43.83 24.83 -6.26
N LYS A 98 42.95 24.33 -5.37
CA LYS A 98 41.82 25.08 -4.78
C LYS A 98 42.20 26.47 -4.22
N PRO A 99 43.30 26.66 -3.46
CA PRO A 99 43.65 27.99 -2.93
C PRO A 99 44.10 28.97 -4.02
N ILE A 100 44.92 28.51 -4.99
CA ILE A 100 45.42 29.34 -6.09
C ILE A 100 44.26 29.84 -6.97
N ARG A 101 43.26 28.98 -7.18
CA ARG A 101 42.04 29.30 -7.93
C ARG A 101 41.21 30.41 -7.27
N ILE A 102 41.05 30.36 -5.95
CA ILE A 102 40.32 31.39 -5.19
C ILE A 102 41.09 32.72 -5.25
N ILE A 103 42.41 32.68 -5.06
CA ILE A 103 43.25 33.89 -5.15
C ILE A 103 43.14 34.50 -6.55
N LEU A 104 43.29 33.71 -7.62
CA LEU A 104 43.24 34.22 -9.00
C LEU A 104 41.91 34.88 -9.35
N PHE A 105 40.78 34.32 -8.91
CA PHE A 105 39.46 34.85 -9.24
C PHE A 105 39.02 36.03 -8.37
N TYR A 106 39.45 36.10 -7.10
CA TYR A 106 38.97 37.12 -6.16
C TYR A 106 40.00 38.20 -5.80
N LEU A 107 41.27 38.05 -6.20
CA LEU A 107 42.27 39.11 -6.02
C LEU A 107 41.89 40.42 -6.74
N PRO A 108 41.33 40.43 -7.98
CA PRO A 108 40.86 41.66 -8.61
C PRO A 108 39.75 42.37 -7.80
N CYS A 109 38.86 41.59 -7.18
CA CYS A 109 37.82 42.11 -6.29
C CYS A 109 38.43 42.82 -5.07
N LEU A 110 39.39 42.17 -4.39
CA LEU A 110 40.08 42.74 -3.23
C LEU A 110 40.82 44.04 -3.60
N LEU A 111 41.52 44.04 -4.74
CA LEU A 111 42.20 45.22 -5.25
C LEU A 111 41.22 46.37 -5.54
N ASN A 112 40.08 46.08 -6.17
CA ASN A 112 39.06 47.11 -6.43
C ASN A 112 38.52 47.72 -5.13
N ILE A 113 38.28 46.92 -4.10
CA ILE A 113 37.82 47.42 -2.79
C ILE A 113 38.88 48.33 -2.16
N ILE A 114 40.15 47.90 -2.09
CA ILE A 114 41.24 48.69 -1.51
C ILE A 114 41.42 50.04 -2.24
N LEU A 115 41.28 50.03 -3.56
CA LEU A 115 41.51 51.21 -4.38
C LEU A 115 40.34 52.19 -4.34
N PHE A 116 39.09 51.71 -4.41
CA PHE A 116 37.94 52.56 -4.74
C PHE A 116 36.82 52.59 -3.68
N ALA A 117 36.81 51.70 -2.68
CA ALA A 117 35.78 51.72 -1.63
C ALA A 117 35.83 53.03 -0.83
N PRO A 118 34.82 53.36 0.00
CA PRO A 118 34.90 54.53 0.88
C PRO A 118 36.20 54.49 1.69
N PHE A 119 36.92 55.61 1.70
CA PHE A 119 38.26 55.75 2.32
C PHE A 119 39.41 54.97 1.63
N GLY A 120 39.17 54.41 0.43
CA GLY A 120 40.20 53.76 -0.39
C GLY A 120 41.23 54.73 -0.96
N ILE A 121 42.37 54.19 -1.41
CA ILE A 121 43.56 54.95 -1.85
C ILE A 121 43.23 55.96 -2.95
N LEU A 122 42.31 55.62 -3.86
CA LEU A 122 41.89 56.45 -4.98
C LEU A 122 40.51 57.08 -4.79
N ALA A 123 39.78 56.77 -3.73
CA ALA A 123 38.38 57.19 -3.54
C ALA A 123 38.15 58.71 -3.74
N GLY A 124 38.95 59.54 -3.08
CA GLY A 124 38.86 61.01 -3.17
C GLY A 124 39.45 61.64 -4.44
N LYS A 125 40.22 60.88 -5.23
CA LYS A 125 40.91 61.38 -6.44
C LYS A 125 40.18 61.03 -7.74
N GLN A 126 39.13 60.21 -7.65
CA GLN A 126 38.44 59.62 -8.80
C GLN A 126 37.15 60.34 -9.19
N TYR A 127 36.58 61.12 -8.27
CA TYR A 127 35.26 61.71 -8.44
C TYR A 127 35.31 63.22 -8.26
N LYS A 128 34.91 63.95 -9.30
CA LYS A 128 34.51 65.36 -9.23
C LYS A 128 33.05 65.41 -9.66
N MET A 129 32.14 65.51 -8.70
CA MET A 129 30.71 65.42 -8.97
C MET A 129 30.13 66.81 -9.27
N GLU A 130 29.54 66.97 -10.45
CA GLU A 130 28.80 68.18 -10.84
C GLU A 130 27.32 67.84 -11.02
N GLN A 131 26.44 68.79 -10.69
CA GLN A 131 25.00 68.62 -10.86
C GLN A 131 24.60 68.84 -12.32
N THR A 132 23.83 67.91 -12.86
CA THR A 132 23.25 67.97 -14.20
C THR A 132 21.72 67.81 -14.15
N ASP A 133 21.04 67.95 -15.28
CA ASP A 133 19.60 67.68 -15.36
C ASP A 133 19.21 66.24 -15.01
N PHE A 134 20.15 65.30 -15.15
CA PHE A 134 20.00 63.88 -14.85
C PHE A 134 20.49 63.49 -13.44
N GLY A 135 21.02 64.44 -12.66
CA GLY A 135 21.54 64.25 -11.30
C GLY A 135 23.06 64.41 -11.20
N TRP A 136 23.68 63.83 -10.16
CA TRP A 136 25.12 63.95 -9.93
C TRP A 136 25.94 63.13 -10.92
N LYS A 137 26.82 63.81 -11.67
CA LYS A 137 27.69 63.19 -12.67
C LYS A 137 29.16 63.43 -12.35
N ASN A 138 29.98 62.40 -12.53
CA ASN A 138 31.44 62.55 -12.46
C ASN A 138 31.95 63.25 -13.72
N THR A 139 32.57 64.43 -13.58
CA THR A 139 33.14 65.22 -14.68
C THR A 139 34.66 65.11 -14.78
N LEU A 140 35.28 64.31 -13.91
CA LEU A 140 36.72 64.07 -13.97
C LEU A 140 37.10 63.34 -15.29
N PRO A 141 38.06 63.85 -16.08
CA PRO A 141 38.56 63.14 -17.26
C PRO A 141 39.22 61.80 -16.88
N ALA A 142 39.33 60.90 -17.86
CA ALA A 142 39.89 59.57 -17.64
C ALA A 142 41.28 59.65 -16.99
N ASN A 143 41.39 59.09 -15.78
CA ASN A 143 42.63 58.99 -15.03
C ASN A 143 43.07 57.51 -14.94
N LEU A 144 44.21 57.24 -14.31
CA LEU A 144 44.74 55.86 -14.15
C LEU A 144 43.73 54.88 -13.53
N GLY A 145 42.88 55.34 -12.60
CA GLY A 145 41.85 54.49 -12.02
C GLY A 145 40.68 54.21 -12.97
N GLN A 146 40.24 55.18 -13.78
CA GLN A 146 39.22 54.95 -14.80
C GLN A 146 39.72 53.99 -15.89
N HIS A 147 41.00 54.07 -16.27
CA HIS A 147 41.62 53.10 -17.17
C HIS A 147 41.68 51.69 -16.56
N TRP A 148 42.04 51.56 -15.28
CA TRP A 148 41.98 50.29 -14.56
C TRP A 148 40.57 49.68 -14.57
N ILE A 149 39.54 50.47 -14.24
CA ILE A 149 38.13 50.02 -14.25
C ILE A 149 37.73 49.52 -15.64
N ASN A 150 38.09 50.27 -16.69
CA ASN A 150 37.78 49.88 -18.07
C ASN A 150 38.50 48.58 -18.47
N ILE A 151 39.78 48.42 -18.11
CA ILE A 151 40.55 47.18 -18.39
C ILE A 151 39.94 45.99 -17.65
N TYR A 152 39.64 46.14 -16.35
CA TYR A 152 39.00 45.10 -15.54
C TYR A 152 37.65 44.67 -16.13
N TYR A 153 36.81 45.64 -16.50
CA TYR A 153 35.50 45.40 -17.13
C TYR A 153 35.62 44.65 -18.46
N ILE A 154 36.46 45.14 -19.38
CA ILE A 154 36.61 44.58 -20.73
C ILE A 154 37.19 43.17 -20.67
N THR A 155 38.25 42.96 -19.89
CA THR A 155 38.94 41.66 -19.78
C THR A 155 38.04 40.59 -19.18
N ALA A 156 37.37 40.87 -18.06
CA ALA A 156 36.51 39.90 -17.39
C ALA A 156 35.27 39.55 -18.23
N THR A 157 34.70 40.55 -18.93
CA THR A 157 33.54 40.33 -19.81
C THR A 157 33.92 39.53 -21.05
N ALA A 158 35.07 39.81 -21.68
CA ALA A 158 35.56 39.04 -22.82
C ALA A 158 35.80 37.57 -22.47
N ILE A 159 36.44 37.29 -21.32
CA ILE A 159 36.67 35.92 -20.84
C ILE A 159 35.35 35.19 -20.60
N THR A 160 34.39 35.84 -19.94
CA THR A 160 33.06 35.29 -19.66
C THR A 160 32.30 34.95 -20.95
N ALA A 161 32.32 35.85 -21.94
CA ALA A 161 31.69 35.64 -23.23
C ALA A 161 32.31 34.46 -23.99
N VAL A 162 33.64 34.36 -24.03
CA VAL A 162 34.36 33.24 -24.69
C VAL A 162 34.00 31.90 -24.05
N LEU A 163 33.92 31.82 -22.72
CA LEU A 163 33.57 30.60 -22.01
C LEU A 163 32.13 30.15 -22.34
N PHE A 164 31.17 31.08 -22.35
CA PHE A 164 29.79 30.77 -22.71
C PHE A 164 29.64 30.35 -24.18
N VAL A 165 30.32 31.02 -25.12
CA VAL A 165 30.30 30.64 -26.54
C VAL A 165 30.91 29.25 -26.75
N ARG A 166 32.01 28.94 -26.05
CA ARG A 166 32.62 27.60 -26.09
C ARG A 166 31.69 26.51 -25.57
N TRP A 167 30.99 26.77 -24.47
CA TRP A 167 30.00 25.86 -23.92
C TRP A 167 28.80 25.69 -24.86
N TRP A 168 28.25 26.78 -25.41
CA TRP A 168 27.15 26.75 -26.37
C TRP A 168 27.47 25.94 -27.63
N ARG A 169 28.71 25.99 -28.12
CA ARG A 169 29.17 25.16 -29.26
C ARG A 169 29.16 23.65 -28.96
N LYS A 170 29.32 23.25 -27.69
CA LYS A 170 29.29 21.83 -27.27
C LYS A 170 27.88 21.26 -27.12
N LEU A 171 26.84 22.10 -27.14
CA LEU A 171 25.45 21.66 -26.98
C LEU A 171 24.91 21.05 -28.28
N GLU A 172 24.21 19.92 -28.16
CA GLU A 172 23.59 19.22 -29.29
C GLU A 172 22.52 20.06 -30.00
N PRO A 173 22.45 20.02 -31.34
CA PRO A 173 21.45 20.75 -32.12
C PRO A 173 20.01 20.28 -31.81
N LYS A 174 19.05 21.21 -31.91
CA LYS A 174 17.60 21.01 -31.67
C LYS A 174 17.15 20.63 -30.25
N THR A 175 18.06 20.55 -29.28
CA THR A 175 17.69 20.40 -27.86
C THR A 175 17.09 21.70 -27.30
N PRO A 176 16.12 21.62 -26.35
CA PRO A 176 15.62 22.80 -25.63
C PRO A 176 16.74 23.56 -24.89
N LEU A 177 17.82 22.85 -24.52
CA LEU A 177 19.04 23.39 -23.91
C LEU A 177 19.77 24.39 -24.80
N LYS A 178 19.98 24.04 -26.07
CA LYS A 178 20.66 24.94 -27.01
C LYS A 178 19.82 26.19 -27.30
N ARG A 179 18.50 26.06 -27.43
CA ARG A 179 17.60 27.19 -27.71
C ARG A 179 17.62 28.25 -26.61
N ILE A 180 17.48 27.82 -25.35
CA ILE A 180 17.45 28.74 -24.19
C ILE A 180 18.82 29.39 -23.95
N SER A 181 19.89 28.60 -24.06
CA SER A 181 21.27 29.11 -23.96
C SER A 181 21.61 30.12 -25.06
N THR A 182 20.99 30.00 -26.24
CA THR A 182 21.13 30.98 -27.33
C THR A 182 20.49 32.32 -26.95
N TYR A 183 19.27 32.32 -26.40
CA TYR A 183 18.62 33.55 -25.95
C TYR A 183 19.39 34.24 -24.82
N PHE A 184 19.95 33.46 -23.88
CA PHE A 184 20.83 34.01 -22.85
C PHE A 184 22.08 34.68 -23.45
N LEU A 185 22.77 34.02 -24.39
CA LEU A 185 23.93 34.60 -25.09
C LEU A 185 23.59 35.89 -25.85
N ILE A 186 22.46 35.91 -26.57
CA ILE A 186 21.98 37.10 -27.28
C ILE A 186 21.72 38.24 -26.29
N SER A 187 21.05 37.94 -25.16
CA SER A 187 20.76 38.94 -24.14
C SER A 187 22.03 39.52 -23.50
N LEU A 188 23.04 38.68 -23.26
CA LEU A 188 24.34 39.08 -22.70
C LEU A 188 25.11 39.98 -23.68
N PHE A 189 25.12 39.63 -24.96
CA PHE A 189 25.74 40.44 -26.00
C PHE A 189 25.03 41.79 -26.18
N PHE A 190 23.70 41.79 -26.18
CA PHE A 190 22.91 43.02 -26.23
C PHE A 190 23.21 43.94 -25.05
N ALA A 191 23.20 43.41 -23.82
CA ALA A 191 23.48 44.20 -22.62
C ALA A 191 24.91 44.78 -22.63
N PHE A 192 25.89 44.02 -23.13
CA PHE A 192 27.25 44.49 -23.29
C PHE A 192 27.37 45.61 -24.33
N LEU A 193 26.74 45.47 -25.50
CA LEU A 193 26.77 46.47 -26.56
C LEU A 193 26.07 47.76 -26.11
N ALA A 194 24.87 47.63 -25.55
CA ALA A 194 24.09 48.76 -25.04
C ALA A 194 24.82 49.48 -23.88
N GLY A 195 25.42 48.72 -22.96
CA GLY A 195 26.23 49.26 -21.88
C GLY A 195 27.51 49.95 -22.35
N SER A 196 28.19 49.40 -23.36
CA SER A 196 29.39 50.02 -23.92
C SER A 196 29.08 51.36 -24.60
N ILE A 197 27.95 51.44 -25.32
CA ILE A 197 27.47 52.68 -25.97
C ILE A 197 27.08 53.75 -24.94
N THR A 198 26.49 53.34 -23.81
CA THR A 198 25.93 54.29 -22.82
C THR A 198 26.90 54.68 -21.71
N ASP A 199 27.82 53.79 -21.31
CA ASP A 199 28.68 54.00 -20.14
C ASP A 199 30.17 54.18 -20.50
N ALA A 200 30.69 53.50 -21.53
CA ALA A 200 32.11 53.49 -21.85
C ALA A 200 32.49 54.46 -22.99
N LEU A 201 31.77 54.38 -24.12
CA LEU A 201 32.00 55.19 -25.32
C LEU A 201 31.88 56.70 -25.07
N PRO A 202 30.89 57.21 -24.30
CA PRO A 202 30.74 58.66 -24.10
C PRO A 202 31.93 59.27 -23.33
N GLY A 203 32.52 58.52 -22.40
CA GLY A 203 33.72 58.95 -21.67
C GLY A 203 34.99 58.97 -22.54
N ILE A 204 35.06 58.10 -23.55
CA ILE A 204 36.17 58.05 -24.52
C ILE A 204 36.05 59.17 -25.57
N LEU A 205 34.82 59.47 -26.00
CA LEU A 205 34.51 60.48 -27.02
C LEU A 205 34.30 61.89 -26.46
N GLY A 206 34.39 62.08 -25.14
CA GLY A 206 34.13 63.37 -24.49
C GLY A 206 32.66 63.81 -24.52
N LEU A 207 31.72 62.91 -24.84
CA LEU A 207 30.28 63.17 -24.85
C LEU A 207 29.73 63.10 -23.42
N THR A 208 29.54 64.26 -22.78
CA THR A 208 29.22 64.35 -21.35
C THR A 208 27.73 64.37 -21.01
N GLN A 209 26.81 64.13 -21.96
CA GLN A 209 25.36 64.22 -21.71
C GLN A 209 24.62 62.90 -21.48
N ILE A 210 25.24 61.74 -21.75
CA ILE A 210 24.53 60.44 -21.66
C ILE A 210 24.58 59.89 -20.21
N PRO A 211 23.44 59.46 -19.62
CA PRO A 211 23.37 58.80 -18.32
C PRO A 211 23.78 57.31 -18.42
N LYS A 212 24.29 56.76 -17.32
CA LYS A 212 24.72 55.36 -17.28
C LYS A 212 23.53 54.40 -17.25
N LEU A 213 23.39 53.49 -18.21
CA LEU A 213 22.20 52.63 -18.36
C LEU A 213 22.49 51.13 -18.25
N ILE A 214 23.76 50.74 -18.06
CA ILE A 214 24.16 49.32 -17.97
C ILE A 214 23.31 48.50 -16.98
N LEU A 215 22.97 49.07 -15.82
CA LEU A 215 22.21 48.39 -14.77
C LEU A 215 20.79 48.02 -15.20
N ALA A 216 20.17 48.78 -16.10
CA ALA A 216 18.85 48.44 -16.64
C ALA A 216 18.95 47.35 -17.70
N PHE A 217 19.94 47.44 -18.60
CA PHE A 217 20.13 46.45 -19.66
C PHE A 217 20.53 45.06 -19.13
N MET A 218 21.22 44.99 -17.99
CA MET A 218 21.64 43.73 -17.38
C MET A 218 20.47 42.94 -16.73
N MET A 219 19.26 43.51 -16.65
CA MET A 219 18.07 42.78 -16.20
C MET A 219 17.71 41.65 -17.17
N LEU A 220 17.84 41.89 -18.49
CA LEU A 220 17.54 40.91 -19.53
C LEU A 220 18.42 39.64 -19.39
N PRO A 221 19.77 39.73 -19.35
CA PRO A 221 20.63 38.59 -19.05
C PRO A 221 20.30 37.88 -17.74
N ALA A 222 19.96 38.62 -16.68
CA ALA A 222 19.61 38.01 -15.40
C ALA A 222 18.35 37.12 -15.52
N VAL A 223 17.30 37.61 -16.18
CA VAL A 223 16.07 36.82 -16.44
C VAL A 223 16.38 35.57 -17.24
N PHE A 224 17.09 35.70 -18.36
CA PHE A 224 17.41 34.56 -19.21
C PHE A 224 18.34 33.57 -18.52
N LEU A 225 19.28 34.03 -17.70
CA LEU A 225 20.15 33.16 -16.89
C LEU A 225 19.30 32.31 -15.94
N TYR A 226 18.39 32.92 -15.18
CA TYR A 226 17.49 32.18 -14.30
C TYR A 226 16.60 31.17 -15.04
N LEU A 227 15.98 31.55 -16.16
CA LEU A 227 15.20 30.60 -16.97
C LEU A 227 16.07 29.43 -17.45
N SER A 228 17.32 29.71 -17.83
CA SER A 228 18.35 28.74 -18.23
C SER A 228 18.91 27.92 -17.06
N LEU A 229 18.66 28.30 -15.83
CA LEU A 229 19.15 27.58 -14.66
C LEU A 229 18.02 26.75 -14.02
N LYS A 230 16.78 27.24 -14.08
CA LYS A 230 15.56 26.55 -13.61
C LYS A 230 15.22 25.34 -14.48
N LYS A 231 15.21 25.50 -15.81
CA LYS A 231 14.74 24.44 -16.73
C LYS A 231 15.69 23.23 -16.81
N PHE A 232 16.94 23.39 -16.37
CA PHE A 232 17.97 22.34 -16.51
C PHE A 232 18.40 21.73 -15.17
N GLY A 233 17.64 21.98 -14.10
CA GLY A 233 17.90 21.36 -12.79
C GLY A 233 19.19 21.84 -12.11
N PHE A 234 19.91 22.83 -12.65
CA PHE A 234 21.13 23.36 -12.01
C PHE A 234 20.82 24.20 -10.76
N LEU A 235 19.59 24.70 -10.60
CA LEU A 235 19.16 25.41 -9.37
C LEU A 235 18.38 24.52 -8.39
N ILE A 236 17.67 23.54 -8.91
CA ILE A 236 16.76 22.71 -8.13
C ILE A 236 17.32 21.30 -8.23
N GLU A 237 18.11 20.91 -7.23
CA GLU A 237 18.30 19.50 -6.91
C GLU A 237 16.87 18.94 -6.75
N LYS A 238 16.50 17.98 -7.59
CA LYS A 238 15.19 17.31 -7.50
C LYS A 238 15.21 16.65 -6.12
N GLU A 239 14.65 17.30 -5.11
CA GLU A 239 14.35 16.61 -3.87
C GLU A 239 13.54 15.39 -4.29
N ARG A 240 14.03 14.21 -3.89
CA ARG A 240 13.18 13.03 -3.76
C ARG A 240 11.97 13.56 -3.00
N LEU A 241 10.82 13.66 -3.67
CA LEU A 241 9.58 13.84 -2.94
C LEU A 241 9.46 12.58 -2.09
N GLU A 242 9.77 12.71 -0.80
CA GLU A 242 9.31 11.74 0.19
C GLU A 242 7.79 11.88 0.23
N PHE A 243 7.10 11.02 -0.52
CA PHE A 243 5.67 10.82 -0.37
C PHE A 243 5.41 9.93 0.84
N LEU A 244 4.99 10.58 1.92
CA LEU A 244 3.68 10.46 2.56
C LEU A 244 3.80 11.14 3.93
N PRO A 245 2.74 11.86 4.34
CA PRO A 245 1.87 11.11 5.22
C PRO A 245 0.39 11.25 4.85
N LEU A 246 -0.36 10.20 5.22
CA LEU A 246 -1.80 10.11 5.50
C LEU A 246 -2.30 11.15 6.53
N ASN A 247 -1.59 12.27 6.70
CA ASN A 247 -1.77 13.21 7.78
C ASN A 247 -2.22 14.55 7.19
N PRO A 248 -3.47 14.98 7.40
CA PRO A 248 -3.98 16.31 7.04
C PRO A 248 -3.09 17.46 7.54
N TYR A 249 -2.26 17.18 8.55
CA TYR A 249 -1.29 18.08 9.14
C TYR A 249 -0.07 18.37 8.24
N ALA A 250 0.36 17.46 7.36
CA ALA A 250 1.52 17.69 6.47
C ALA A 250 1.20 18.64 5.30
N LEU A 251 0.01 18.51 4.71
CA LEU A 251 -0.55 19.51 3.80
C LEU A 251 -0.68 20.87 4.50
N SER A 252 -1.00 20.87 5.79
CA SER A 252 -1.11 22.09 6.58
C SER A 252 0.27 22.72 6.87
N ASP A 253 1.34 21.94 7.05
CA ASP A 253 2.71 22.42 7.26
C ASP A 253 3.28 23.12 6.03
N GLU A 254 3.09 22.56 4.83
CA GLU A 254 3.57 23.14 3.58
C GLU A 254 2.80 24.42 3.21
N SER A 255 1.48 24.42 3.36
CA SER A 255 0.66 25.63 3.20
C SER A 255 1.02 26.71 4.22
N ARG A 256 1.36 26.32 5.45
CA ARG A 256 1.72 27.28 6.51
C ARG A 256 3.10 27.89 6.30
N SER A 257 4.06 27.12 5.78
CA SER A 257 5.34 27.66 5.31
C SER A 257 5.13 28.70 4.21
N ARG A 258 4.26 28.42 3.23
CA ARG A 258 3.90 29.37 2.15
C ARG A 258 3.28 30.66 2.67
N LEU A 259 2.48 30.61 3.75
CA LEU A 259 1.97 31.81 4.41
C LEU A 259 3.09 32.68 5.00
N PHE A 260 4.07 32.07 5.67
CA PHE A 260 5.22 32.80 6.21
C PHE A 260 6.14 33.36 5.11
N GLU A 261 6.31 32.64 4.00
CA GLU A 261 7.05 33.13 2.82
C GLU A 261 6.36 34.34 2.18
N THR A 262 5.03 34.29 2.07
CA THR A 262 4.23 35.40 1.56
C THR A 262 4.32 36.62 2.46
N ALA A 263 4.18 36.42 3.78
CA ALA A 263 4.38 37.48 4.75
C ALA A 263 5.80 38.07 4.61
N THR A 264 6.83 37.22 4.51
CA THR A 264 8.22 37.66 4.27
C THR A 264 8.34 38.54 3.02
N ALA A 265 7.75 38.14 1.90
CA ALA A 265 7.79 38.92 0.65
C ALA A 265 7.13 40.29 0.81
N ILE A 266 6.00 40.36 1.52
CA ILE A 266 5.26 41.61 1.74
C ILE A 266 6.02 42.55 2.66
N PHE A 267 6.71 42.04 3.68
CA PHE A 267 7.61 42.85 4.51
C PHE A 267 8.83 43.35 3.73
N ILE A 268 9.42 42.53 2.86
CA ILE A 268 10.53 42.95 1.99
C ILE A 268 10.08 44.08 1.05
N ILE A 269 8.93 43.92 0.39
CA ILE A 269 8.34 44.94 -0.48
C ILE A 269 8.03 46.20 0.33
N GLY A 270 7.49 46.05 1.54
CA GLY A 270 7.21 47.11 2.49
C GLY A 270 8.44 47.91 2.89
N ALA A 271 9.55 47.25 3.22
CA ALA A 271 10.82 47.87 3.57
C ALA A 271 11.36 48.74 2.42
N PHE A 272 11.41 48.19 1.20
CA PHE A 272 11.88 48.93 0.03
C PHE A 272 10.94 50.07 -0.37
N GLY A 273 9.61 49.88 -0.25
CA GLY A 273 8.63 50.93 -0.51
C GLY A 273 8.70 52.08 0.51
N SER A 274 8.91 51.76 1.78
CA SER A 274 9.06 52.74 2.86
C SER A 274 10.30 53.61 2.63
N PHE A 275 11.47 53.00 2.41
CA PHE A 275 12.70 53.75 2.15
C PHE A 275 12.57 54.66 0.92
N TYR A 276 11.99 54.14 -0.16
CA TYR A 276 11.82 54.88 -1.40
C TYR A 276 10.95 56.12 -1.23
N SER A 277 9.77 55.94 -0.63
CA SER A 277 8.82 57.02 -0.42
C SER A 277 9.33 58.05 0.60
N GLY A 278 10.05 57.62 1.65
CA GLY A 278 10.60 58.52 2.65
C GLY A 278 11.80 59.34 2.16
N TYR A 279 12.81 58.67 1.59
CA TYR A 279 14.06 59.32 1.20
C TYR A 279 13.97 60.03 -0.15
N PHE A 280 13.52 59.36 -1.22
CA PHE A 280 13.56 59.94 -2.57
C PHE A 280 12.41 60.92 -2.85
N ILE A 281 11.24 60.71 -2.23
CA ILE A 281 10.05 61.54 -2.48
C ILE A 281 9.80 62.50 -1.33
N GLY A 282 9.81 62.01 -0.09
CA GLY A 282 9.61 62.83 1.11
C GLY A 282 10.82 63.69 1.49
N GLY A 283 12.00 63.45 0.91
CA GLY A 283 13.22 64.21 1.20
C GLY A 283 13.69 64.09 2.66
N LYS A 284 13.26 63.04 3.37
CA LYS A 284 13.57 62.82 4.79
C LYS A 284 15.02 62.37 4.97
N ASN A 285 15.50 62.40 6.22
CA ASN A 285 16.85 61.98 6.55
C ASN A 285 17.06 60.50 6.16
N MET A 286 18.14 60.26 5.42
CA MET A 286 18.51 58.93 4.95
C MET A 286 18.72 57.93 6.09
N ALA A 287 19.37 58.35 7.17
CA ALA A 287 19.73 57.44 8.27
C ALA A 287 18.47 56.89 8.96
N ASP A 288 17.47 57.73 9.16
CA ASP A 288 16.23 57.37 9.84
C ASP A 288 15.37 56.44 8.96
N GLU A 289 15.19 56.79 7.68
CA GLU A 289 14.42 55.97 6.74
C GLU A 289 15.14 54.64 6.43
N PHE A 290 16.48 54.62 6.39
CA PHE A 290 17.26 53.39 6.24
C PHE A 290 17.11 52.49 7.46
N THR A 291 17.17 53.06 8.68
CA THR A 291 17.01 52.31 9.93
C THR A 291 15.63 51.66 9.99
N LEU A 292 14.58 52.41 9.64
CA LEU A 292 13.21 51.90 9.58
C LEU A 292 13.09 50.74 8.56
N ALA A 293 13.57 50.95 7.34
CA ALA A 293 13.52 49.92 6.30
C ALA A 293 14.33 48.68 6.67
N PHE A 294 15.47 48.85 7.33
CA PHE A 294 16.31 47.76 7.83
C PHE A 294 15.59 46.93 8.90
N ILE A 295 14.91 47.58 9.86
CA ILE A 295 14.12 46.88 10.88
C ILE A 295 12.99 46.07 10.23
N ILE A 296 12.23 46.67 9.31
CA ILE A 296 11.14 45.97 8.60
C ILE A 296 11.69 44.78 7.80
N LEU A 297 12.84 44.95 7.15
CA LEU A 297 13.49 43.89 6.37
C LEU A 297 13.95 42.73 7.26
N ILE A 298 14.58 43.01 8.41
CA ILE A 298 15.02 41.98 9.36
C ILE A 298 13.84 41.21 9.94
N ILE A 299 12.75 41.91 10.29
CA ILE A 299 11.53 41.27 10.76
C ILE A 299 10.98 40.35 9.67
N GLY A 300 10.84 40.86 8.44
CA GLY A 300 10.38 40.08 7.28
C GLY A 300 11.22 38.82 7.06
N LEU A 301 12.56 38.94 7.05
CA LEU A 301 13.45 37.79 6.89
C LEU A 301 13.34 36.80 8.05
N SER A 302 13.09 37.27 9.27
CA SER A 302 12.90 36.41 10.45
C SER A 302 11.63 35.56 10.36
N LEU A 303 10.57 36.07 9.71
CA LEU A 303 9.30 35.33 9.53
C LEU A 303 9.52 34.02 8.77
N LYS A 304 10.38 34.03 7.74
CA LYS A 304 10.72 32.85 6.95
C LYS A 304 11.32 31.72 7.79
N PHE A 305 12.00 32.04 8.88
CA PHE A 305 12.66 31.05 9.73
C PHE A 305 11.73 30.46 10.81
N ILE A 306 10.52 31.02 11.00
CA ILE A 306 9.58 30.56 12.03
C ILE A 306 9.25 29.06 11.90
N PRO A 307 8.95 28.50 10.71
CA PRO A 307 8.67 27.07 10.57
C PRO A 307 9.85 26.17 10.99
N PHE A 308 11.08 26.65 10.82
CA PHE A 308 12.30 25.92 11.19
C PHE A 308 12.59 25.98 12.69
N MET A 309 12.13 27.03 13.38
CA MET A 309 12.39 27.23 14.82
C MET A 309 11.51 26.34 15.72
N SER A 310 10.32 25.95 15.27
CA SER A 310 9.40 25.13 16.06
C SER A 310 8.39 24.42 15.18
N LYS A 311 8.10 23.15 15.46
CA LYS A 311 7.00 22.40 14.84
C LYS A 311 5.62 22.71 15.43
N SER A 312 5.55 23.29 16.64
CA SER A 312 4.27 23.62 17.29
C SER A 312 3.67 24.92 16.73
N TYR A 313 2.41 24.84 16.26
CA TYR A 313 1.68 26.00 15.70
C TYR A 313 1.44 27.12 16.69
N ALA A 314 1.12 26.79 17.95
CA ALA A 314 0.97 27.79 18.99
C ALA A 314 2.26 28.60 19.17
N LYS A 315 3.42 27.93 19.26
CA LYS A 315 4.72 28.60 19.39
C LYS A 315 5.07 29.44 18.16
N GLN A 316 4.79 28.94 16.96
CA GLN A 316 4.99 29.71 15.73
C GLN A 316 4.11 30.98 15.70
N ASN A 317 2.83 30.88 16.10
CA ASN A 317 1.91 32.02 16.20
C ASN A 317 2.38 33.04 17.25
N THR A 318 2.92 32.58 18.37
CA THR A 318 3.47 33.47 19.40
C THR A 318 4.71 34.21 18.90
N ILE A 319 5.64 33.53 18.22
CA ILE A 319 6.83 34.18 17.63
C ILE A 319 6.41 35.19 16.56
N PHE A 320 5.44 34.83 15.71
CA PHE A 320 4.89 35.73 14.69
C PHE A 320 4.25 36.98 15.31
N LEU A 321 3.47 36.80 16.38
CA LEU A 321 2.84 37.89 17.13
C LEU A 321 3.89 38.84 17.72
N ILE A 322 4.95 38.31 18.35
CA ILE A 322 6.04 39.11 18.94
C ILE A 322 6.74 39.94 17.86
N LEU A 323 7.09 39.32 16.73
CA LEU A 323 7.74 40.00 15.60
C LEU A 323 6.84 41.08 14.99
N SER A 324 5.54 40.79 14.87
CA SER A 324 4.54 41.73 14.37
C SER A 324 4.38 42.94 15.29
N LEU A 325 4.24 42.70 16.61
CA LEU A 325 4.15 43.78 17.61
C LEU A 325 5.42 44.63 17.67
N THR A 326 6.59 44.00 17.53
CA THR A 326 7.89 44.70 17.50
C THR A 326 8.00 45.60 16.27
N GLY A 327 7.66 45.08 15.09
CA GLY A 327 7.71 45.86 13.84
C GLY A 327 6.72 47.00 13.81
N MET A 328 5.49 46.74 14.27
CA MET A 328 4.47 47.76 14.45
C MET A 328 4.94 48.86 15.40
N SER A 329 5.49 48.50 16.56
CA SER A 329 6.01 49.46 17.55
C SER A 329 7.15 50.30 16.98
N ALA A 330 8.09 49.69 16.26
CA ALA A 330 9.18 50.42 15.59
C ALA A 330 8.64 51.42 14.55
N PHE A 331 7.62 51.02 13.77
CA PHE A 331 6.98 51.90 12.81
C PHE A 331 6.29 53.09 13.49
N ILE A 332 5.55 52.86 14.58
CA ILE A 332 4.90 53.92 15.37
C ILE A 332 5.94 54.90 15.89
N ILE A 333 6.99 54.39 16.56
CA ILE A 333 8.05 55.21 17.17
C ILE A 333 8.71 56.12 16.13
N SER A 334 8.99 55.58 14.93
CA SER A 334 9.59 56.36 13.84
C SER A 334 8.72 57.52 13.34
N GLY A 335 7.39 57.43 13.53
CA GLY A 335 6.40 58.42 13.07
C GLY A 335 5.81 59.31 14.16
N LEU A 336 6.21 59.14 15.44
CA LEU A 336 5.61 59.83 16.59
C LEU A 336 5.68 61.37 16.46
N GLY A 337 6.78 61.90 15.91
CA GLY A 337 7.02 63.34 15.82
C GLY A 337 6.25 64.04 14.69
N THR A 338 5.72 63.31 13.71
CA THR A 338 5.12 63.89 12.49
C THR A 338 3.60 63.75 12.42
N GLY A 339 2.94 63.26 13.48
CA GLY A 339 1.48 63.13 13.56
C GLY A 339 0.91 62.26 12.43
N ALA A 340 1.70 61.31 11.93
CA ALA A 340 1.45 60.69 10.64
C ALA A 340 0.24 59.74 10.68
N VAL A 341 -0.81 60.09 9.93
CA VAL A 341 -2.03 59.28 9.73
C VAL A 341 -1.75 57.92 9.06
N THR A 342 -0.56 57.73 8.50
CA THR A 342 -0.08 56.45 7.94
C THR A 342 0.07 55.35 8.99
N ILE A 343 0.15 55.68 10.28
CA ILE A 343 0.21 54.72 11.39
C ILE A 343 -1.02 53.80 11.41
N TRP A 344 -2.22 54.28 11.04
CA TRP A 344 -3.46 53.52 11.17
C TRP A 344 -3.58 52.34 10.20
N ALA A 345 -3.16 52.52 8.94
CA ALA A 345 -3.29 51.50 7.90
C ALA A 345 -2.28 50.35 8.07
N VAL A 346 -1.19 50.57 8.80
CA VAL A 346 -0.19 49.55 9.11
C VAL A 346 -0.73 48.51 10.09
N TYR A 347 -1.58 48.90 11.04
CA TYR A 347 -2.24 47.95 11.95
C TYR A 347 -3.06 46.91 11.21
N THR A 348 -3.77 47.32 10.17
CA THR A 348 -4.59 46.42 9.35
C THR A 348 -3.72 45.33 8.71
N ILE A 349 -2.52 45.67 8.24
CA ILE A 349 -1.59 44.70 7.63
C ILE A 349 -1.13 43.67 8.68
N PHE A 350 -0.63 44.12 9.83
CA PHE A 350 -0.14 43.21 10.88
C PHE A 350 -1.27 42.36 11.49
N MET A 351 -2.46 42.94 11.68
CA MET A 351 -3.63 42.24 12.19
C MET A 351 -4.14 41.18 11.21
N LEU A 352 -4.19 41.48 9.90
CA LEU A 352 -4.62 40.55 8.86
C LEU A 352 -3.85 39.23 8.92
N TYR A 353 -2.52 39.29 9.08
CA TYR A 353 -1.71 38.08 9.18
C TYR A 353 -1.91 37.32 10.49
N THR A 354 -2.17 38.03 11.58
CA THR A 354 -2.43 37.40 12.88
C THR A 354 -3.73 36.61 12.85
N VAL A 355 -4.78 37.15 12.22
CA VAL A 355 -6.07 36.47 12.03
C VAL A 355 -5.93 35.26 11.09
N VAL A 356 -5.15 35.38 10.02
CA VAL A 356 -4.98 34.29 9.03
C VAL A 356 -4.16 33.11 9.55
N LEU A 357 -3.34 33.30 10.59
CA LEU A 357 -2.65 32.21 11.28
C LEU A 357 -3.55 31.38 12.21
N ASP A 358 -4.87 31.60 12.13
CA ASP A 358 -5.94 30.79 12.70
C ASP A 358 -5.88 30.72 14.24
N SER A 359 -5.74 31.90 14.87
CA SER A 359 -5.75 31.98 16.34
C SER A 359 -6.42 33.24 16.85
N ASP A 360 -7.66 33.05 17.31
CA ASP A 360 -8.45 34.11 17.95
C ASP A 360 -7.72 34.71 19.15
N ALA A 361 -7.08 33.87 19.97
CA ALA A 361 -6.32 34.32 21.14
C ALA A 361 -5.19 35.30 20.76
N HIS A 362 -4.40 34.99 19.73
CA HIS A 362 -3.31 35.85 19.29
C HIS A 362 -3.85 37.14 18.65
N ALA A 363 -4.96 37.07 17.91
CA ALA A 363 -5.62 38.24 17.35
C ALA A 363 -6.16 39.19 18.44
N TYR A 364 -6.77 38.65 19.50
CA TYR A 364 -7.21 39.44 20.65
C TYR A 364 -6.03 40.08 21.39
N VAL A 365 -4.96 39.33 21.63
CA VAL A 365 -3.75 39.88 22.27
C VAL A 365 -3.16 41.01 21.42
N PHE A 366 -3.05 40.81 20.10
CA PHE A 366 -2.58 41.86 19.19
C PHE A 366 -3.45 43.11 19.27
N LEU A 367 -4.78 42.96 19.25
CA LEU A 367 -5.73 44.06 19.35
C LEU A 367 -5.58 44.81 20.68
N ILE A 368 -5.55 44.10 21.80
CA ILE A 368 -5.41 44.69 23.14
C ILE A 368 -4.11 45.48 23.25
N VAL A 369 -2.97 44.87 22.85
CA VAL A 369 -1.66 45.54 22.91
C VAL A 369 -1.64 46.77 21.99
N THR A 370 -2.22 46.67 20.80
CA THR A 370 -2.31 47.80 19.85
C THR A 370 -3.12 48.95 20.44
N LEU A 371 -4.28 48.68 21.05
CA LEU A 371 -5.11 49.68 21.72
C LEU A 371 -4.37 50.32 22.90
N LEU A 372 -3.66 49.52 23.71
CA LEU A 372 -2.84 50.03 24.81
C LEU A 372 -1.73 50.96 24.32
N ILE A 373 -1.02 50.60 23.25
CA ILE A 373 0.00 51.47 22.64
C ILE A 373 -0.63 52.79 22.18
N GLN A 374 -1.83 52.76 21.60
CA GLN A 374 -2.54 53.99 21.21
C GLN A 374 -2.89 54.89 22.41
N VAL A 375 -3.37 54.31 23.50
CA VAL A 375 -3.64 55.05 24.74
C VAL A 375 -2.35 55.66 25.30
N ILE A 376 -1.24 54.91 25.31
CA ILE A 376 0.07 55.40 25.77
C ILE A 376 0.56 56.56 24.90
N VAL A 377 0.51 56.42 23.58
CA VAL A 377 0.92 57.48 22.64
C VAL A 377 0.05 58.73 22.81
N TRP A 378 -1.26 58.56 23.02
CA TRP A 378 -2.17 59.68 23.29
C TRP A 378 -1.80 60.44 24.57
N ILE A 379 -1.45 59.73 25.65
CA ILE A 379 -1.04 60.35 26.92
C ILE A 379 0.30 61.07 26.78
N LEU A 380 1.28 60.46 26.12
CA LEU A 380 2.63 61.00 26.00
C LEU A 380 2.75 62.13 24.96
N TYR A 381 1.96 62.07 23.89
CA TYR A 381 1.98 63.01 22.77
C TYR A 381 0.57 63.51 22.41
N PRO A 382 -0.09 64.29 23.29
CA PRO A 382 -1.49 64.67 23.11
C PRO A 382 -1.72 65.66 21.96
N LYS A 383 -0.67 66.37 21.51
CA LYS A 383 -0.73 67.30 20.37
C LYS A 383 0.53 67.17 19.53
N VAL A 384 0.39 66.77 18.28
CA VAL A 384 1.48 66.65 17.30
C VAL A 384 1.07 67.31 15.99
N SER A 385 1.98 68.05 15.36
CA SER A 385 1.75 68.64 14.04
C SER A 385 1.82 67.57 12.95
N ALA A 386 0.71 67.37 12.24
CA ALA A 386 0.66 66.47 11.09
C ALA A 386 1.11 67.20 9.81
N VAL A 387 2.28 66.84 9.28
CA VAL A 387 2.73 67.31 7.97
C VAL A 387 2.37 66.24 6.94
N ILE A 388 1.44 66.56 6.04
CA ILE A 388 1.02 65.64 4.96
C ILE A 388 1.66 66.12 3.66
N ASP A 389 2.84 65.60 3.36
CA ASP A 389 3.53 65.84 2.09
C ASP A 389 3.19 64.79 1.03
N THR A 390 3.74 64.94 -0.18
CA THR A 390 3.57 63.98 -1.27
C THR A 390 4.09 62.58 -0.90
N GLY A 391 5.13 62.49 -0.08
CA GLY A 391 5.67 61.22 0.41
C GLY A 391 4.68 60.49 1.31
N GLU A 392 4.02 61.19 2.24
CA GLU A 392 2.98 60.62 3.12
C GLU A 392 1.76 60.14 2.33
N TYR A 393 1.29 60.88 1.32
CA TYR A 393 0.19 60.41 0.45
C TYR A 393 0.58 59.16 -0.33
N LEU A 394 1.80 59.10 -0.86
CA LEU A 394 2.28 57.92 -1.58
C LEU A 394 2.49 56.72 -0.65
N LYS A 395 2.94 56.92 0.59
CA LYS A 395 2.98 55.87 1.62
C LYS A 395 1.58 55.29 1.85
N ARG A 396 0.54 56.13 1.93
CA ARG A 396 -0.86 55.64 2.06
C ARG A 396 -1.32 54.82 0.87
N ILE A 397 -1.13 55.35 -0.35
CA ILE A 397 -1.51 54.64 -1.57
C ILE A 397 -0.79 53.29 -1.64
N PHE A 398 0.51 53.27 -1.36
CA PHE A 398 1.32 52.06 -1.33
C PHE A 398 0.82 51.04 -0.31
N ILE A 399 0.53 51.46 0.94
CA ILE A 399 0.00 50.58 1.98
C ILE A 399 -1.39 50.02 1.62
N ILE A 400 -2.27 50.84 1.01
CA ILE A 400 -3.60 50.39 0.55
C ILE A 400 -3.46 49.34 -0.55
N VAL A 401 -2.61 49.60 -1.54
CA VAL A 401 -2.34 48.66 -2.65
C VAL A 401 -1.73 47.37 -2.10
N LEU A 402 -0.75 47.47 -1.20
CA LEU A 402 -0.10 46.32 -0.57
C LEU A 402 -1.11 45.49 0.24
N SER A 403 -1.96 46.15 1.03
CA SER A 403 -3.05 45.51 1.79
C SER A 403 -4.03 44.76 0.88
N TYR A 404 -4.43 45.37 -0.24
CA TYR A 404 -5.33 44.73 -1.21
C TYR A 404 -4.72 43.45 -1.79
N TYR A 405 -3.46 43.50 -2.23
CA TYR A 405 -2.76 42.33 -2.77
C TYR A 405 -2.52 41.26 -1.69
N ALA A 406 -2.21 41.67 -0.46
CA ALA A 406 -2.09 40.78 0.69
C ALA A 406 -3.40 40.02 0.94
N VAL A 407 -4.52 40.72 1.09
CA VAL A 407 -5.84 40.11 1.31
C VAL A 407 -6.19 39.18 0.15
N ARG A 408 -6.10 39.65 -1.10
CA ARG A 408 -6.49 38.86 -2.28
C ARG A 408 -5.68 37.57 -2.40
N TYR A 409 -4.38 37.64 -2.15
CA TYR A 409 -3.52 36.46 -2.15
C TYR A 409 -3.92 35.48 -1.04
N LEU A 410 -4.09 35.98 0.19
CA LEU A 410 -4.46 35.15 1.34
C LEU A 410 -5.84 34.49 1.17
N THR A 411 -6.84 35.21 0.65
CA THR A 411 -8.16 34.64 0.35
C THR A 411 -8.08 33.54 -0.71
N ASN A 412 -7.24 33.71 -1.74
CA ASN A 412 -7.03 32.68 -2.75
C ASN A 412 -6.36 31.43 -2.17
N GLU A 413 -5.35 31.59 -1.32
CA GLU A 413 -4.68 30.46 -0.65
C GLU A 413 -5.66 29.71 0.27
N TYR A 414 -6.45 30.46 1.06
CA TYR A 414 -7.47 29.87 1.93
C TYR A 414 -8.55 29.13 1.15
N LYS A 415 -9.03 29.71 0.03
CA LYS A 415 -10.00 29.05 -0.85
C LYS A 415 -9.43 27.77 -1.46
N SER A 416 -8.17 27.79 -1.90
CA SER A 416 -7.48 26.60 -2.41
C SER A 416 -7.38 25.52 -1.35
N LYS A 417 -7.09 25.89 -0.09
CA LYS A 417 -7.02 24.97 1.04
C LYS A 417 -8.38 24.34 1.35
N LEU A 418 -9.44 25.15 1.35
CA LEU A 418 -10.81 24.67 1.57
C LEU A 418 -11.23 23.65 0.49
N GLN A 419 -10.90 23.90 -0.77
CA GLN A 419 -11.17 22.97 -1.86
C GLN A 419 -10.39 21.65 -1.71
N ALA A 420 -9.12 21.71 -1.30
CA ALA A 420 -8.32 20.52 -1.02
C ALA A 420 -8.92 19.68 0.12
N TYR A 421 -9.36 20.32 1.22
CA TYR A 421 -10.04 19.62 2.31
C TYR A 421 -11.38 19.01 1.89
N GLN A 422 -12.18 19.72 1.09
CA GLN A 422 -13.42 19.17 0.56
C GLN A 422 -13.18 17.94 -0.30
N ARG A 423 -12.14 17.95 -1.16
CA ARG A 423 -11.77 16.80 -1.98
C ARG A 423 -11.32 15.62 -1.12
N TYR A 424 -10.43 15.87 -0.16
CA TYR A 424 -9.94 14.83 0.75
C TYR A 424 -11.07 14.22 1.59
N SER A 425 -12.00 15.04 2.09
CA SER A 425 -13.16 14.56 2.84
C SER A 425 -14.06 13.67 1.99
N LYS A 426 -14.28 14.01 0.71
CA LYS A 426 -15.02 13.16 -0.23
C LYS A 426 -14.29 11.85 -0.51
N GLU A 427 -12.98 11.90 -0.71
CA GLU A 427 -12.15 10.70 -0.91
C GLU A 427 -12.28 9.74 0.28
N GLN A 428 -12.24 10.24 1.52
CA GLN A 428 -12.45 9.42 2.72
C GLN A 428 -13.88 8.88 2.84
N GLU A 429 -14.91 9.72 2.60
CA GLU A 429 -16.31 9.30 2.66
C GLU A 429 -16.61 8.16 1.67
N THR A 430 -16.08 8.25 0.44
CA THR A 430 -16.26 7.19 -0.56
C THR A 430 -15.47 5.94 -0.20
N LEU A 431 -14.26 6.05 0.34
CA LEU A 431 -13.53 4.87 0.84
C LEU A 431 -14.28 4.15 1.96
N GLU A 432 -14.91 4.90 2.87
CA GLU A 432 -15.75 4.32 3.93
C GLU A 432 -16.97 3.59 3.34
N LYS A 433 -17.65 4.19 2.36
CA LYS A 433 -18.77 3.55 1.64
C LYS A 433 -18.35 2.29 0.90
N ILE A 434 -17.24 2.34 0.16
CA ILE A 434 -16.66 1.18 -0.54
C ILE A 434 -16.34 0.09 0.48
N SER A 435 -15.57 0.41 1.52
CA SER A 435 -15.20 -0.56 2.56
C SER A 435 -16.43 -1.20 3.20
N THR A 436 -17.49 -0.43 3.47
CA THR A 436 -18.74 -0.94 4.06
C THR A 436 -19.49 -1.86 3.09
N SER A 437 -19.59 -1.48 1.81
CA SER A 437 -20.26 -2.30 0.77
C SER A 437 -19.56 -3.65 0.58
N PHE A 438 -18.23 -3.67 0.73
CA PHE A 438 -17.40 -4.86 0.50
C PHE A 438 -17.36 -5.85 1.68
N ILE A 439 -17.83 -5.47 2.87
CA ILE A 439 -17.95 -6.41 4.02
C ILE A 439 -18.88 -7.59 3.66
N SER A 440 -19.97 -7.33 2.95
CA SER A 440 -20.99 -8.30 2.59
C SER A 440 -20.80 -8.94 1.21
N VAL A 441 -19.62 -8.84 0.60
CA VAL A 441 -19.35 -9.47 -0.70
C VAL A 441 -19.28 -10.99 -0.57
N ASN A 442 -19.88 -11.69 -1.55
CA ASN A 442 -19.87 -13.14 -1.75
C ASN A 442 -19.86 -13.47 -3.26
N ASN A 443 -19.80 -14.76 -3.62
CA ASN A 443 -19.75 -15.22 -5.02
C ASN A 443 -20.95 -14.78 -5.88
N GLU A 444 -22.13 -14.50 -5.29
CA GLU A 444 -23.33 -14.09 -6.04
C GLU A 444 -23.35 -12.59 -6.38
N ASN A 445 -22.79 -11.75 -5.51
CA ASN A 445 -22.87 -10.28 -5.62
C ASN A 445 -21.54 -9.59 -5.93
N ALA A 446 -20.42 -10.33 -5.98
CA ALA A 446 -19.08 -9.78 -6.19
C ALA A 446 -18.97 -8.88 -7.44
N LYS A 447 -19.60 -9.30 -8.54
CA LYS A 447 -19.59 -8.55 -9.79
C LYS A 447 -20.33 -7.22 -9.69
N GLU A 448 -21.56 -7.23 -9.15
CA GLU A 448 -22.37 -6.04 -8.92
C GLU A 448 -21.64 -5.04 -8.01
N LYS A 449 -21.05 -5.54 -6.91
CA LYS A 449 -20.30 -4.72 -5.95
C LYS A 449 -19.04 -4.11 -6.54
N THR A 450 -18.37 -4.84 -7.44
CA THR A 450 -17.23 -4.33 -8.21
C THR A 450 -17.64 -3.21 -9.15
N GLU A 451 -18.78 -3.35 -9.85
CA GLU A 451 -19.32 -2.30 -10.73
C GLU A 451 -19.71 -1.03 -9.94
N GLU A 452 -20.39 -1.19 -8.79
CA GLU A 452 -20.69 -0.08 -7.86
C GLU A 452 -19.41 0.64 -7.38
N LEU A 453 -18.33 -0.12 -7.08
CA LEU A 453 -17.04 0.44 -6.72
C LEU A 453 -16.48 1.29 -7.84
N LEU A 454 -16.48 0.78 -9.07
CA LEU A 454 -15.97 1.51 -10.24
C LEU A 454 -16.74 2.81 -10.48
N GLU A 455 -18.06 2.80 -10.26
CA GLU A 455 -18.89 4.02 -10.34
C GLU A 455 -18.54 5.03 -9.24
N MET A 456 -18.41 4.59 -7.98
CA MET A 456 -18.05 5.45 -6.86
C MET A 456 -16.68 6.12 -7.04
N ILE A 457 -15.69 5.39 -7.56
CA ILE A 457 -14.36 5.97 -7.83
C ILE A 457 -14.39 6.92 -9.04
N ALA A 458 -15.31 6.74 -10.00
CA ALA A 458 -15.46 7.63 -11.15
C ALA A 458 -15.89 9.05 -10.73
N GLU A 459 -16.78 9.19 -9.74
CA GLU A 459 -17.21 10.49 -9.22
C GLU A 459 -16.05 11.32 -8.63
N ILE A 460 -15.08 10.64 -8.02
CA ILE A 460 -13.91 11.27 -7.38
C ILE A 460 -12.82 11.54 -8.41
N LEU A 461 -12.40 10.50 -9.13
CA LEU A 461 -11.21 10.53 -9.96
C LEU A 461 -11.48 11.14 -11.34
N LYS A 462 -12.74 11.18 -11.77
CA LYS A 462 -13.20 11.74 -13.05
C LYS A 462 -12.43 11.18 -14.26
N PHE A 463 -12.30 9.86 -14.30
CA PHE A 463 -11.77 9.14 -15.46
C PHE A 463 -12.86 8.88 -16.50
N GLU A 464 -12.46 8.47 -17.70
CA GLU A 464 -13.39 8.12 -18.79
C GLU A 464 -13.80 6.66 -18.69
N ASN A 465 -12.82 5.76 -18.54
CA ASN A 465 -13.05 4.32 -18.43
C ASN A 465 -12.27 3.72 -17.26
N ALA A 466 -12.85 2.70 -16.63
CA ALA A 466 -12.16 1.78 -15.74
C ALA A 466 -12.41 0.34 -16.22
N LEU A 467 -11.34 -0.45 -16.24
CA LEU A 467 -11.32 -1.84 -16.69
C LEU A 467 -10.67 -2.68 -15.61
N LEU A 468 -11.34 -3.72 -15.13
CA LEU A 468 -10.77 -4.74 -14.26
C LEU A 468 -10.57 -6.02 -15.07
N PHE A 469 -9.30 -6.43 -15.20
CA PHE A 469 -8.90 -7.67 -15.84
C PHE A 469 -8.65 -8.73 -14.78
N GLU A 470 -9.09 -9.95 -15.05
CA GLU A 470 -8.77 -11.17 -14.31
C GLU A 470 -7.71 -11.94 -15.10
N LEU A 471 -6.69 -12.44 -14.42
CA LEU A 471 -5.59 -13.19 -15.01
C LEU A 471 -5.80 -14.68 -14.79
N ASP A 472 -5.49 -15.47 -15.81
CA ASP A 472 -5.44 -16.93 -15.71
C ASP A 472 -4.21 -17.39 -14.88
N ASP A 473 -4.28 -18.60 -14.32
CA ASP A 473 -3.26 -19.15 -13.40
C ASP A 473 -1.87 -19.25 -14.05
N ASP A 474 -1.82 -19.48 -15.37
CA ASP A 474 -0.59 -19.59 -16.17
C ASP A 474 -0.11 -18.23 -16.73
N TYR A 475 -0.81 -17.13 -16.44
CA TYR A 475 -0.52 -15.78 -16.94
C TYR A 475 -0.46 -15.64 -18.48
N GLU A 476 -1.10 -16.56 -19.21
CA GLU A 476 -1.12 -16.51 -20.68
C GLU A 476 -2.23 -15.60 -21.21
N THR A 477 -3.39 -15.61 -20.56
CA THR A 477 -4.57 -14.85 -20.98
C THR A 477 -5.10 -13.94 -19.85
N SER A 478 -5.77 -12.86 -20.26
CA SER A 478 -6.45 -11.93 -19.36
C SER A 478 -7.87 -11.67 -19.87
N THR A 479 -8.84 -11.71 -18.97
CA THR A 479 -10.27 -11.54 -19.31
C THR A 479 -10.82 -10.30 -18.62
N ILE A 480 -11.64 -9.50 -19.32
CA ILE A 480 -12.32 -8.37 -18.67
C ILE A 480 -13.41 -8.89 -17.74
N TYR A 481 -13.20 -8.78 -16.43
CA TYR A 481 -14.16 -9.16 -15.39
C TYR A 481 -15.25 -8.10 -15.21
N SER A 482 -14.86 -6.81 -15.14
CA SER A 482 -15.78 -5.68 -14.96
C SER A 482 -15.29 -4.43 -15.69
N MET A 483 -16.22 -3.58 -16.11
CA MET A 483 -15.94 -2.35 -16.84
C MET A 483 -16.92 -1.24 -16.45
N TYR A 484 -16.40 -0.02 -16.30
CA TYR A 484 -17.18 1.21 -16.17
C TYR A 484 -16.78 2.22 -17.24
N SER A 485 -17.74 2.91 -17.85
CA SER A 485 -17.50 4.01 -18.78
C SER A 485 -18.46 5.17 -18.52
N ASN A 486 -17.91 6.38 -18.40
CA ASN A 486 -18.66 7.59 -18.04
C ASN A 486 -19.49 8.16 -19.22
N ASN A 487 -19.33 7.63 -20.44
CA ASN A 487 -19.81 8.27 -21.68
C ASN A 487 -20.52 7.31 -22.66
N THR A 488 -21.43 6.48 -22.16
CA THR A 488 -22.16 5.46 -22.93
C THR A 488 -23.01 6.00 -24.10
N GLU A 489 -23.37 7.29 -24.12
CA GLU A 489 -24.24 7.86 -25.17
C GLU A 489 -23.51 8.35 -26.44
N SER A 490 -22.20 8.62 -26.40
CA SER A 490 -21.49 9.27 -27.52
C SER A 490 -20.48 8.40 -28.26
N LYS A 491 -19.91 7.38 -27.60
CA LYS A 491 -19.09 6.31 -28.19
C LYS A 491 -19.28 5.03 -27.36
N PRO A 492 -19.72 3.90 -27.94
CA PRO A 492 -19.82 2.66 -27.18
C PRO A 492 -18.43 2.24 -26.67
N PRO A 493 -18.33 1.61 -25.48
CA PRO A 493 -17.08 1.05 -25.00
C PRO A 493 -16.55 0.03 -26.02
N PRO A 494 -15.23 0.03 -26.32
CA PRO A 494 -14.66 -0.81 -27.37
C PRO A 494 -14.66 -2.30 -27.04
N PHE A 495 -14.95 -2.67 -25.78
CA PHE A 495 -14.89 -4.04 -25.29
C PHE A 495 -16.17 -4.40 -24.54
N SER A 496 -16.53 -5.68 -24.61
CA SER A 496 -17.55 -6.29 -23.76
C SER A 496 -16.89 -7.03 -22.60
N VAL A 497 -17.58 -7.10 -21.46
CA VAL A 497 -17.21 -8.00 -20.37
C VAL A 497 -17.07 -9.43 -20.93
N GLY A 498 -16.00 -10.14 -20.56
CA GLY A 498 -15.64 -11.45 -21.09
C GLY A 498 -14.74 -11.44 -22.34
N THR A 499 -14.26 -10.28 -22.81
CA THR A 499 -13.24 -10.23 -23.87
C THR A 499 -11.91 -10.76 -23.33
N VAL A 500 -11.29 -11.70 -24.05
CA VAL A 500 -10.00 -12.33 -23.70
C VAL A 500 -8.87 -11.69 -24.50
N PHE A 501 -7.75 -11.41 -23.84
CA PHE A 501 -6.52 -10.86 -24.43
C PHE A 501 -5.33 -11.74 -24.07
N GLU A 502 -4.42 -11.96 -25.02
CA GLU A 502 -3.14 -12.62 -24.74
C GLU A 502 -2.19 -11.64 -24.05
N VAL A 503 -1.63 -12.04 -22.90
CA VAL A 503 -0.69 -11.20 -22.13
C VAL A 503 0.60 -10.96 -22.95
N ALA A 504 0.93 -11.85 -23.87
CA ALA A 504 2.06 -11.73 -24.80
C ALA A 504 1.99 -10.50 -25.71
N ASP A 505 0.78 -9.99 -26.00
CA ASP A 505 0.57 -8.82 -26.87
C ASP A 505 0.90 -7.48 -26.17
N SER A 506 1.16 -7.50 -24.85
CA SER A 506 1.47 -6.31 -24.05
C SER A 506 2.70 -6.54 -23.15
N PRO A 507 3.92 -6.28 -23.65
CA PRO A 507 5.17 -6.51 -22.92
C PRO A 507 5.26 -5.76 -21.58
N GLU A 508 4.62 -4.58 -21.48
CA GLU A 508 4.57 -3.80 -20.25
C GLU A 508 3.79 -4.50 -19.14
N VAL A 509 2.70 -5.20 -19.50
CA VAL A 509 1.87 -5.96 -18.55
C VAL A 509 2.67 -7.11 -17.96
N LYS A 510 3.43 -7.84 -18.79
CA LYS A 510 4.34 -8.90 -18.33
C LYS A 510 5.39 -8.37 -17.35
N SER A 511 6.02 -7.24 -17.68
CA SER A 511 6.97 -6.59 -16.76
C SER A 511 6.33 -6.12 -15.46
N MET A 512 5.06 -5.71 -15.47
CA MET A 512 4.32 -5.31 -14.27
C MET A 512 4.01 -6.51 -13.39
N ILE A 513 3.60 -7.65 -13.98
CA ILE A 513 3.36 -8.90 -13.24
C ILE A 513 4.68 -9.36 -12.58
N ASP A 514 5.80 -9.38 -13.33
CA ASP A 514 7.11 -9.82 -12.80
C ASP A 514 7.66 -8.90 -11.69
N SER A 515 7.38 -7.60 -11.75
CA SER A 515 7.93 -6.60 -10.82
C SER A 515 6.96 -6.17 -9.72
N ASN A 516 5.68 -6.52 -9.84
CA ASN A 516 4.56 -6.03 -9.02
C ASN A 516 4.56 -4.48 -8.88
N THR A 517 4.87 -3.77 -9.97
CA THR A 517 4.93 -2.29 -9.97
C THR A 517 3.86 -1.68 -10.88
N PRO A 518 3.12 -0.67 -10.41
CA PRO A 518 2.08 -0.05 -11.21
C PRO A 518 2.68 0.72 -12.39
N ILE A 519 1.99 0.67 -13.53
CA ILE A 519 2.35 1.41 -14.74
C ILE A 519 1.59 2.73 -14.74
N VAL A 520 2.32 3.83 -14.89
CA VAL A 520 1.75 5.18 -14.93
C VAL A 520 2.20 5.86 -16.23
N CYS A 521 1.24 6.12 -17.12
CA CYS A 521 1.47 6.84 -18.35
C CYS A 521 0.86 8.23 -18.27
N GLU A 522 1.68 9.26 -18.07
CA GLU A 522 1.23 10.64 -17.94
C GLU A 522 0.83 11.30 -19.28
N ASP A 523 1.49 10.89 -20.37
CA ASP A 523 1.22 11.33 -21.74
C ASP A 523 1.48 10.17 -22.72
N VAL A 524 0.41 9.61 -23.26
CA VAL A 524 0.46 8.54 -24.27
C VAL A 524 1.27 8.98 -25.51
N ALA A 525 1.32 10.28 -25.81
CA ALA A 525 2.10 10.79 -26.94
C ALA A 525 3.63 10.62 -26.74
N GLU A 526 4.11 10.46 -25.51
CA GLU A 526 5.51 10.31 -25.15
C GLU A 526 5.98 8.84 -25.06
N LEU A 527 5.09 7.87 -25.26
CA LEU A 527 5.45 6.45 -25.27
C LEU A 527 6.51 6.14 -26.37
N PRO A 528 7.55 5.33 -26.06
CA PRO A 528 8.61 4.97 -27.01
C PRO A 528 8.07 4.30 -28.27
N ILE A 529 8.67 4.58 -29.43
CA ILE A 529 8.21 4.08 -30.75
C ILE A 529 8.73 2.66 -31.04
N ASP A 530 9.70 2.15 -30.27
CA ASP A 530 10.21 0.79 -30.45
C ASP A 530 9.21 -0.24 -29.91
N GLY A 531 8.57 -1.01 -30.80
CA GLY A 531 7.67 -2.13 -30.47
C GLY A 531 6.22 -1.76 -30.09
N ALA A 532 5.98 -0.57 -29.52
CA ALA A 532 4.68 -0.15 -28.94
C ALA A 532 3.82 0.78 -29.83
N GLY A 533 4.11 0.84 -31.15
CA GLY A 533 3.35 1.70 -32.09
C GLY A 533 1.85 1.43 -32.10
N TYR A 534 1.45 0.15 -31.99
CA TYR A 534 0.05 -0.27 -31.95
C TYR A 534 -0.68 0.22 -30.68
N GLN A 535 -0.05 0.11 -29.50
CA GLN A 535 -0.66 0.56 -28.24
C GLN A 535 -0.87 2.08 -28.21
N LYS A 536 0.12 2.84 -28.69
CA LYS A 536 0.00 4.30 -28.79
C LYS A 536 -1.18 4.70 -29.67
N ASP A 537 -1.30 4.11 -30.86
CA ASP A 537 -2.41 4.37 -31.77
C ASP A 537 -3.75 3.88 -31.21
N PHE A 538 -3.73 2.79 -30.44
CA PHE A 538 -4.89 2.22 -29.76
C PHE A 538 -5.44 3.12 -28.64
N PHE A 539 -4.61 3.74 -27.80
CA PHE A 539 -5.07 4.71 -26.80
C PHE A 539 -5.49 6.04 -27.44
N LEU A 540 -4.71 6.56 -28.40
CA LEU A 540 -5.00 7.85 -29.05
C LEU A 540 -6.25 7.83 -29.93
N SER A 541 -6.51 6.72 -30.63
CA SER A 541 -7.74 6.56 -31.44
C SER A 541 -9.02 6.60 -30.59
N ARG A 542 -8.92 6.22 -29.31
CA ARG A 542 -10.00 6.30 -28.32
C ARG A 542 -10.07 7.65 -27.59
N GLY A 543 -9.11 8.54 -27.85
CA GLY A 543 -9.03 9.85 -27.21
C GLY A 543 -8.41 9.82 -25.80
N ILE A 544 -7.75 8.72 -25.43
CA ILE A 544 -7.09 8.57 -24.13
C ILE A 544 -5.68 9.15 -24.22
N ASN A 545 -5.38 10.09 -23.31
CA ASN A 545 -4.10 10.78 -23.27
C ASN A 545 -3.26 10.38 -22.04
N SER A 546 -3.84 9.76 -21.02
CA SER A 546 -3.10 9.19 -19.89
C SER A 546 -3.84 7.99 -19.29
N PHE A 547 -3.11 7.08 -18.65
CA PHE A 547 -3.70 5.92 -17.97
C PHE A 547 -2.85 5.44 -16.78
N PHE A 548 -3.49 4.70 -15.89
CA PHE A 548 -2.88 4.01 -14.76
C PHE A 548 -3.25 2.54 -14.85
N ALA A 549 -2.28 1.63 -14.74
CA ALA A 549 -2.52 0.20 -14.58
C ALA A 549 -1.89 -0.27 -13.28
N LEU A 550 -2.68 -0.92 -12.43
CA LEU A 550 -2.25 -1.38 -11.11
C LEU A 550 -2.54 -2.88 -10.96
N PRO A 551 -1.58 -3.67 -10.42
CA PRO A 551 -1.83 -5.06 -10.10
C PRO A 551 -2.79 -5.19 -8.91
N VAL A 552 -3.73 -6.13 -9.01
CA VAL A 552 -4.59 -6.60 -7.92
C VAL A 552 -3.99 -7.92 -7.44
N ASN A 553 -3.50 -7.95 -6.21
CA ASN A 553 -2.78 -9.10 -5.67
C ASN A 553 -3.68 -9.90 -4.72
N ALA A 554 -3.69 -11.23 -4.89
CA ALA A 554 -4.37 -12.21 -4.04
C ALA A 554 -3.38 -13.36 -3.73
N GLU A 555 -3.33 -13.84 -2.50
CA GLU A 555 -2.43 -14.93 -2.04
C GLU A 555 -0.97 -14.85 -2.55
N GLU A 556 -0.37 -13.65 -2.50
CA GLU A 556 0.99 -13.34 -3.00
C GLU A 556 1.21 -13.45 -4.52
N LYS A 557 0.14 -13.70 -5.29
CA LYS A 557 0.12 -13.67 -6.76
C LYS A 557 -0.66 -12.45 -7.28
N THR A 558 -0.40 -12.04 -8.51
CA THR A 558 -1.24 -11.02 -9.18
C THR A 558 -2.46 -11.72 -9.78
N ALA A 559 -3.64 -11.54 -9.18
CA ALA A 559 -4.89 -12.15 -9.67
C ALA A 559 -5.58 -11.32 -10.76
N GLY A 560 -5.26 -10.02 -10.84
CA GLY A 560 -5.88 -9.16 -11.83
C GLY A 560 -5.17 -7.83 -12.02
N ILE A 561 -5.71 -7.00 -12.91
CA ILE A 561 -5.17 -5.69 -13.26
C ILE A 561 -6.31 -4.67 -13.32
N LEU A 562 -6.19 -3.59 -12.54
CA LEU A 562 -7.09 -2.44 -12.62
C LEU A 562 -6.48 -1.37 -13.54
N VAL A 563 -7.15 -1.05 -14.64
CA VAL A 563 -6.75 -0.02 -15.60
C VAL A 563 -7.73 1.15 -15.57
N ILE A 564 -7.22 2.36 -15.34
CA ILE A 564 -7.98 3.62 -15.33
C ILE A 564 -7.49 4.51 -16.47
N GLU A 565 -8.40 4.91 -17.36
CA GLU A 565 -8.11 5.68 -18.57
C GLU A 565 -8.66 7.11 -18.50
N TYR A 566 -7.87 8.10 -18.91
CA TYR A 566 -8.22 9.52 -18.89
C TYR A 566 -8.11 10.16 -20.27
N ALA A 567 -9.12 10.98 -20.63
CA ALA A 567 -9.07 11.82 -21.83
C ALA A 567 -8.05 12.97 -21.72
N GLU A 568 -7.69 13.41 -20.51
CA GLU A 568 -6.73 14.49 -20.29
C GLU A 568 -5.32 13.94 -19.99
N ARG A 569 -4.31 14.81 -20.14
CA ARG A 569 -2.93 14.49 -19.69
C ARG A 569 -2.86 14.55 -18.17
N SER A 570 -2.06 13.67 -17.58
CA SER A 570 -1.87 13.64 -16.14
C SER A 570 -0.97 14.79 -15.69
N ASP A 571 -1.42 15.62 -14.74
CA ASP A 571 -0.55 16.59 -14.08
C ASP A 571 0.28 15.85 -13.02
N LYS A 572 1.61 15.89 -13.17
CA LYS A 572 2.61 15.32 -12.25
C LYS A 572 2.33 15.59 -10.79
N LYS A 573 1.69 16.72 -10.47
CA LYS A 573 1.34 17.08 -9.08
C LYS A 573 0.30 16.17 -8.44
N PHE A 574 -0.59 15.57 -9.22
CA PHE A 574 -1.70 14.75 -8.73
C PHE A 574 -1.52 13.26 -9.02
N THR A 575 -0.57 12.90 -9.89
CA THR A 575 -0.30 11.52 -10.29
C THR A 575 -0.04 10.60 -9.09
N GLU A 576 0.83 11.00 -8.16
CA GLU A 576 1.17 10.17 -7.00
C GLU A 576 0.00 10.03 -6.01
N SER A 577 -0.71 11.12 -5.73
CA SER A 577 -1.90 11.08 -4.85
C SER A 577 -3.03 10.21 -5.42
N ARG A 578 -3.24 10.22 -6.74
CA ARG A 578 -4.21 9.33 -7.40
C ARG A 578 -3.76 7.87 -7.33
N LEU A 579 -2.47 7.63 -7.54
CA LEU A 579 -1.89 6.29 -7.46
C LEU A 579 -2.07 5.69 -6.06
N ASP A 580 -1.83 6.47 -4.99
CA ASP A 580 -2.01 5.99 -3.62
C ASP A 580 -3.47 5.67 -3.29
N PHE A 581 -4.41 6.49 -3.76
CA PHE A 581 -5.83 6.17 -3.64
C PHE A 581 -6.18 4.87 -4.37
N LEU A 582 -5.71 4.71 -5.61
CA LEU A 582 -5.95 3.50 -6.40
C LEU A 582 -5.30 2.25 -5.79
N LYS A 583 -4.15 2.36 -5.12
CA LYS A 583 -3.55 1.25 -4.37
C LYS A 583 -4.45 0.75 -3.23
N ILE A 584 -5.14 1.66 -2.54
CA ILE A 584 -6.11 1.27 -1.50
C ILE A 584 -7.25 0.48 -2.16
N ILE A 585 -7.74 0.94 -3.32
CA ILE A 585 -8.78 0.25 -4.07
C ILE A 585 -8.34 -1.13 -4.54
N THR A 586 -7.13 -1.27 -5.12
CA THR A 586 -6.62 -2.58 -5.54
C THR A 586 -6.39 -3.54 -4.37
N ASN A 587 -6.04 -3.03 -3.19
CA ASN A 587 -5.95 -3.86 -1.99
C ASN A 587 -7.32 -4.37 -1.55
N ILE A 588 -8.37 -3.52 -1.56
CA ILE A 588 -9.74 -3.96 -1.25
C ILE A 588 -10.21 -5.03 -2.23
N LEU A 589 -9.94 -4.83 -3.54
CA LEU A 589 -10.25 -5.83 -4.57
C LEU A 589 -9.49 -7.15 -4.32
N GLY A 590 -8.20 -7.09 -3.99
CA GLY A 590 -7.38 -8.27 -3.70
C GLY A 590 -7.84 -9.03 -2.44
N ASP A 591 -8.15 -8.32 -1.36
CA ASP A 591 -8.72 -8.90 -0.13
C ASP A 591 -10.06 -9.60 -0.41
N THR A 592 -10.85 -9.03 -1.33
CA THR A 592 -12.12 -9.61 -1.76
C THR A 592 -11.90 -10.87 -2.57
N THR A 593 -10.97 -10.87 -3.53
CA THR A 593 -10.59 -12.08 -4.28
C THR A 593 -10.12 -13.18 -3.33
N ASN A 594 -9.27 -12.87 -2.35
CA ASN A 594 -8.87 -13.83 -1.31
C ASN A 594 -10.09 -14.41 -0.58
N LYS A 595 -11.03 -13.55 -0.15
CA LYS A 595 -12.23 -13.99 0.56
C LYS A 595 -13.07 -14.96 -0.29
N LEU A 596 -13.27 -14.66 -1.58
CA LEU A 596 -14.05 -15.51 -2.49
C LEU A 596 -13.37 -16.87 -2.71
N LEU A 597 -12.05 -16.88 -2.89
CA LEU A 597 -11.25 -18.11 -2.98
C LEU A 597 -11.36 -18.94 -1.69
N TYR A 598 -11.27 -18.31 -0.52
CA TYR A 598 -11.48 -19.00 0.77
C TYR A 598 -12.90 -19.56 0.91
N GLU A 599 -13.93 -18.86 0.43
CA GLU A 599 -15.32 -19.35 0.44
C GLU A 599 -15.47 -20.59 -0.45
N GLU A 600 -14.87 -20.59 -1.64
CA GLU A 600 -14.86 -21.74 -2.55
C GLU A 600 -14.09 -22.93 -1.95
N MET A 601 -12.90 -22.71 -1.40
CA MET A 601 -12.14 -23.75 -0.70
C MET A 601 -12.91 -24.34 0.49
N LEU A 602 -13.60 -23.50 1.28
CA LEU A 602 -14.43 -23.96 2.38
C LEU A 602 -15.63 -24.78 1.90
N PHE A 603 -16.22 -24.40 0.77
CA PHE A 603 -17.28 -25.18 0.14
C PHE A 603 -16.75 -26.55 -0.28
N ASP A 604 -15.62 -26.59 -0.99
CA ASP A 604 -15.02 -27.84 -1.42
C ASP A 604 -14.67 -28.75 -0.23
N PHE A 605 -14.07 -28.20 0.82
CA PHE A 605 -13.75 -28.95 2.04
C PHE A 605 -15.00 -29.44 2.79
N ALA A 606 -16.07 -28.64 2.81
CA ALA A 606 -17.31 -29.01 3.51
C ALA A 606 -18.10 -30.09 2.79
N TYR A 607 -17.94 -30.22 1.46
CA TYR A 607 -18.83 -31.02 0.61
C TYR A 607 -18.13 -32.11 -0.22
N PHE A 608 -16.82 -32.08 -0.38
CA PHE A 608 -16.06 -33.08 -1.14
C PHE A 608 -14.90 -33.66 -0.32
N ASP A 609 -14.51 -34.88 -0.65
CA ASP A 609 -13.33 -35.53 -0.07
C ASP A 609 -12.05 -35.10 -0.80
N GLU A 610 -11.03 -34.71 -0.05
CA GLU A 610 -9.81 -34.13 -0.62
C GLU A 610 -9.02 -35.11 -1.50
N SER A 611 -8.94 -36.38 -1.08
CA SER A 611 -8.10 -37.40 -1.73
C SER A 611 -8.77 -38.05 -2.94
N THR A 612 -10.07 -38.32 -2.88
CA THR A 612 -10.82 -39.01 -3.93
C THR A 612 -11.56 -38.06 -4.87
N LYS A 613 -11.72 -36.78 -4.47
CA LYS A 613 -12.55 -35.75 -5.14
C LYS A 613 -14.03 -36.13 -5.29
N LEU A 614 -14.47 -37.20 -4.62
CA LEU A 614 -15.89 -37.57 -4.55
C LEU A 614 -16.65 -36.65 -3.60
N ALA A 615 -17.97 -36.56 -3.78
CA ALA A 615 -18.84 -35.95 -2.79
C ALA A 615 -18.64 -36.65 -1.42
N ASN A 616 -18.57 -35.86 -0.36
CA ASN A 616 -18.53 -36.39 1.00
C ASN A 616 -19.95 -36.64 1.52
N ARG A 617 -20.06 -37.11 2.77
CA ARG A 617 -21.35 -37.39 3.42
C ARG A 617 -22.32 -36.20 3.43
N ASN A 618 -21.85 -34.96 3.52
CA ASN A 618 -22.72 -33.77 3.52
C ASN A 618 -23.33 -33.52 2.14
N MET A 619 -22.51 -33.54 1.08
CA MET A 619 -23.01 -33.36 -0.28
C MET A 619 -23.92 -34.51 -0.71
N LEU A 620 -23.59 -35.75 -0.32
CA LEU A 620 -24.45 -36.91 -0.51
C LEU A 620 -25.85 -36.70 0.08
N LYS A 621 -25.95 -36.22 1.33
CA LYS A 621 -27.23 -35.93 1.97
C LYS A 621 -28.03 -34.87 1.23
N ILE A 622 -27.38 -33.80 0.78
CA ILE A 622 -28.03 -32.74 -0.01
C ILE A 622 -28.61 -33.36 -1.29
N ARG A 623 -27.79 -34.05 -2.08
CA ARG A 623 -28.21 -34.69 -3.33
C ARG A 623 -29.31 -35.72 -3.13
N LEU A 624 -29.21 -36.56 -2.11
CA LEU A 624 -30.21 -37.58 -1.80
C LEU A 624 -31.55 -36.95 -1.41
N ASN A 625 -31.55 -35.88 -0.61
CA ASN A 625 -32.78 -35.15 -0.26
C ASN A 625 -33.41 -34.45 -1.48
N GLU A 626 -32.60 -33.89 -2.38
CA GLU A 626 -33.08 -33.36 -3.68
C GLU A 626 -33.78 -34.47 -4.47
N MET A 627 -33.15 -35.64 -4.61
CA MET A 627 -33.73 -36.78 -5.33
C MET A 627 -35.01 -37.32 -4.69
N ILE A 628 -35.07 -37.41 -3.36
CA ILE A 628 -36.29 -37.81 -2.63
C ILE A 628 -37.43 -36.82 -2.87
N SER A 629 -37.12 -35.52 -2.99
CA SER A 629 -38.11 -34.48 -3.26
C SER A 629 -38.65 -34.53 -4.69
N ASP A 630 -37.82 -34.94 -5.65
CA ASP A 630 -38.15 -34.96 -7.08
C ASP A 630 -38.69 -36.32 -7.59
N ILE A 631 -38.69 -37.37 -6.76
CA ILE A 631 -39.08 -38.71 -7.20
C ILE A 631 -40.59 -38.89 -7.40
N LYS A 632 -40.97 -39.70 -8.40
CA LYS A 632 -42.37 -40.08 -8.68
C LYS A 632 -42.81 -41.24 -7.78
N GLU A 633 -44.10 -41.32 -7.44
CA GLU A 633 -44.66 -42.32 -6.50
C GLU A 633 -44.32 -43.79 -6.83
N ASP A 634 -44.16 -44.15 -8.10
CA ASP A 634 -43.89 -45.54 -8.53
C ASP A 634 -42.39 -45.90 -8.62
N ARG A 635 -41.49 -45.03 -8.16
CA ARG A 635 -40.03 -45.19 -8.31
C ARG A 635 -39.33 -45.22 -6.96
N LYS A 636 -38.27 -46.02 -6.90
CA LYS A 636 -37.48 -46.24 -5.69
C LYS A 636 -36.08 -45.66 -5.84
N ILE A 637 -35.46 -45.36 -4.71
CA ILE A 637 -34.04 -45.01 -4.61
C ILE A 637 -33.39 -46.08 -3.75
N ALA A 638 -32.28 -46.67 -4.19
CA ALA A 638 -31.47 -47.53 -3.34
C ALA A 638 -30.21 -46.80 -2.93
N VAL A 639 -29.85 -46.95 -1.66
CA VAL A 639 -28.59 -46.51 -1.07
C VAL A 639 -27.80 -47.77 -0.73
N LEU A 640 -26.64 -47.93 -1.37
CA LEU A 640 -25.70 -49.00 -1.11
C LEU A 640 -24.55 -48.40 -0.32
N ASP A 641 -24.37 -48.82 0.92
CA ASP A 641 -23.22 -48.49 1.75
C ASP A 641 -22.18 -49.60 1.56
N ILE A 642 -20.97 -49.25 1.17
CA ILE A 642 -19.90 -50.16 0.73
C ILE A 642 -18.70 -49.91 1.65
N GLU A 643 -18.37 -50.90 2.47
CA GLU A 643 -17.26 -50.84 3.42
C GLU A 643 -16.11 -51.72 2.94
N LEU A 644 -14.89 -51.18 2.93
CA LEU A 644 -13.66 -51.94 2.66
C LEU A 644 -13.20 -52.68 3.93
N GLU A 645 -13.76 -53.87 4.17
CA GLU A 645 -13.64 -54.62 5.44
C GLU A 645 -12.19 -54.84 5.92
N ASN A 646 -11.26 -55.09 5.00
CA ASN A 646 -9.87 -55.37 5.32
C ASN A 646 -8.93 -54.15 5.20
N LEU A 647 -9.46 -52.93 5.03
CA LEU A 647 -8.64 -51.72 4.91
C LEU A 647 -7.76 -51.47 6.15
N ARG A 648 -8.31 -51.74 7.34
CA ARG A 648 -7.54 -51.63 8.59
C ARG A 648 -6.33 -52.57 8.60
N MET A 649 -6.52 -53.83 8.19
CA MET A 649 -5.44 -54.81 8.08
C MET A 649 -4.37 -54.35 7.06
N ILE A 650 -4.80 -53.76 5.94
CA ILE A 650 -3.90 -53.19 4.93
C ILE A 650 -3.09 -52.02 5.54
N ASN A 651 -3.74 -51.12 6.27
CA ASN A 651 -3.09 -49.99 6.94
C ASN A 651 -2.07 -50.46 7.99
N ASP A 652 -2.44 -51.43 8.83
CA ASP A 652 -1.58 -51.95 9.90
C ASP A 652 -0.36 -52.71 9.33
N THR A 653 -0.51 -53.34 8.16
CA THR A 653 0.55 -54.16 7.53
C THR A 653 1.47 -53.35 6.60
N PHE A 654 0.90 -52.46 5.77
CA PHE A 654 1.60 -51.77 4.68
C PHE A 654 1.69 -50.25 4.87
N GLY A 655 1.02 -49.69 5.89
CA GLY A 655 1.02 -48.27 6.23
C GLY A 655 -0.09 -47.46 5.54
N HIS A 656 -0.45 -46.32 6.15
CA HIS A 656 -1.55 -45.47 5.72
C HIS A 656 -1.45 -44.96 4.27
N ALA A 657 -0.23 -44.71 3.75
CA ALA A 657 -0.06 -44.26 2.36
C ALA A 657 -0.53 -45.32 1.34
N VAL A 658 -0.36 -46.61 1.66
CA VAL A 658 -0.84 -47.72 0.81
C VAL A 658 -2.36 -47.83 0.90
N GLY A 659 -2.93 -47.68 2.10
CA GLY A 659 -4.38 -47.66 2.27
C GLY A 659 -5.06 -46.46 1.58
N GLU A 660 -4.43 -45.29 1.57
CA GLU A 660 -4.91 -44.13 0.81
C GLU A 660 -4.94 -44.40 -0.69
N GLN A 661 -3.90 -45.07 -1.24
CA GLN A 661 -3.91 -45.50 -2.65
C GLN A 661 -5.01 -46.53 -2.93
N VAL A 662 -5.24 -47.49 -2.02
CA VAL A 662 -6.36 -48.44 -2.12
C VAL A 662 -7.70 -47.70 -2.14
N MET A 663 -7.88 -46.66 -1.33
CA MET A 663 -9.09 -45.82 -1.34
C MET A 663 -9.28 -45.08 -2.67
N ILE A 664 -8.22 -44.46 -3.19
CA ILE A 664 -8.26 -43.73 -4.47
C ILE A 664 -8.61 -44.68 -5.63
N GLU A 665 -8.00 -45.86 -5.69
CA GLU A 665 -8.31 -46.85 -6.73
C GLU A 665 -9.73 -47.43 -6.56
N SER A 666 -10.18 -47.66 -5.33
CA SER A 666 -11.57 -48.09 -5.06
C SER A 666 -12.58 -47.04 -5.54
N ALA A 667 -12.31 -45.75 -5.30
CA ALA A 667 -13.11 -44.65 -5.80
C ALA A 667 -13.16 -44.62 -7.34
N LYS A 668 -12.02 -44.86 -8.02
CA LYS A 668 -11.96 -44.96 -9.49
C LYS A 668 -12.77 -46.15 -10.01
N ILE A 669 -12.67 -47.32 -9.37
CA ILE A 669 -13.46 -48.51 -9.73
C ILE A 669 -14.95 -48.19 -9.67
N LEU A 670 -15.42 -47.63 -8.54
CA LEU A 670 -16.82 -47.25 -8.36
C LEU A 670 -17.28 -46.18 -9.35
N ASN A 671 -16.50 -45.11 -9.57
CA ASN A 671 -16.84 -44.08 -10.56
C ASN A 671 -16.91 -44.66 -11.99
N SER A 672 -16.00 -45.56 -12.36
CA SER A 672 -15.98 -46.18 -13.69
C SER A 672 -17.18 -47.10 -13.94
N LEU A 673 -17.68 -47.76 -12.88
CA LEU A 673 -18.85 -48.64 -12.93
C LEU A 673 -20.15 -47.88 -13.18
N PHE A 674 -20.26 -46.69 -12.59
CA PHE A 674 -21.52 -45.97 -12.45
C PHE A 674 -21.64 -44.71 -13.33
N GLY A 675 -20.53 -44.07 -13.69
CA GLY A 675 -20.53 -42.87 -14.53
C GLY A 675 -21.51 -41.80 -14.05
N GLU A 676 -22.23 -41.16 -14.97
CA GLU A 676 -23.26 -40.15 -14.64
C GLU A 676 -24.61 -40.75 -14.18
N CYS A 677 -24.78 -42.07 -14.21
CA CYS A 677 -26.08 -42.71 -13.95
C CYS A 677 -26.38 -42.87 -12.45
N CYS A 678 -25.37 -42.84 -11.59
CA CYS A 678 -25.52 -43.00 -10.14
C CYS A 678 -24.59 -42.03 -9.41
N TYR A 679 -24.87 -41.79 -8.13
CA TYR A 679 -24.06 -40.89 -7.33
C TYR A 679 -23.16 -41.69 -6.41
N VAL A 680 -21.85 -41.56 -6.60
CA VAL A 680 -20.82 -42.18 -5.76
C VAL A 680 -20.30 -41.12 -4.80
N SER A 681 -20.17 -41.48 -3.53
CA SER A 681 -19.69 -40.58 -2.48
C SER A 681 -18.78 -41.34 -1.52
N ARG A 682 -17.82 -40.65 -0.92
CA ARG A 682 -17.03 -41.18 0.18
C ARG A 682 -17.63 -40.72 1.50
N THR A 683 -18.08 -41.66 2.33
CA THR A 683 -18.82 -41.37 3.57
C THR A 683 -17.97 -41.46 4.82
N GLY A 684 -16.80 -42.12 4.76
CA GLY A 684 -15.92 -42.37 5.90
C GLY A 684 -14.53 -42.90 5.54
N GLU A 685 -13.85 -43.50 6.53
CA GLU A 685 -12.58 -44.19 6.35
C GLU A 685 -12.83 -45.64 5.93
N GLY A 686 -12.69 -45.93 4.63
CA GLY A 686 -13.06 -47.24 4.08
C GLY A 686 -14.49 -47.32 3.57
N ASP A 687 -15.28 -46.25 3.74
CA ASP A 687 -16.71 -46.27 3.40
C ASP A 687 -17.03 -45.44 2.16
N PHE A 688 -17.80 -46.06 1.27
CA PHE A 688 -18.39 -45.42 0.10
C PHE A 688 -19.90 -45.61 0.11
N ALA A 689 -20.64 -44.63 -0.39
CA ALA A 689 -22.06 -44.77 -0.65
C ALA A 689 -22.35 -44.60 -2.13
N VAL A 690 -23.18 -45.50 -2.67
CA VAL A 690 -23.71 -45.42 -4.04
C VAL A 690 -25.21 -45.25 -3.99
N VAL A 691 -25.72 -44.18 -4.59
CA VAL A 691 -27.16 -43.92 -4.73
C VAL A 691 -27.60 -44.26 -6.13
N LEU A 692 -28.51 -45.21 -6.23
CA LEU A 692 -29.15 -45.66 -7.47
C LEU A 692 -30.52 -44.98 -7.60
N PRO A 693 -30.69 -43.98 -8.49
CA PRO A 693 -31.97 -43.34 -8.71
C PRO A 693 -32.89 -44.16 -9.65
N ASP A 694 -34.20 -43.90 -9.59
CA ASP A 694 -35.22 -44.38 -10.55
C ASP A 694 -35.32 -45.93 -10.69
N ILE A 695 -35.18 -46.67 -9.60
CA ILE A 695 -35.22 -48.15 -9.62
C ILE A 695 -36.66 -48.67 -9.73
N LYS A 696 -36.86 -49.73 -10.52
CA LYS A 696 -38.17 -50.39 -10.73
C LYS A 696 -38.42 -51.59 -9.81
N GLY A 697 -37.36 -52.26 -9.35
CA GLY A 697 -37.47 -53.48 -8.54
C GLY A 697 -36.14 -53.90 -7.94
N THR A 698 -36.19 -54.82 -6.97
CA THR A 698 -35.01 -55.29 -6.21
C THR A 698 -34.01 -56.06 -7.06
N GLU A 699 -34.44 -56.68 -8.17
CA GLU A 699 -33.57 -57.38 -9.12
C GLU A 699 -32.47 -56.45 -9.68
N GLN A 700 -32.80 -55.19 -9.98
CA GLN A 700 -31.82 -54.20 -10.46
C GLN A 700 -30.78 -53.83 -9.39
N ILE A 701 -31.19 -53.85 -8.12
CA ILE A 701 -30.30 -53.56 -6.99
C ILE A 701 -29.32 -54.73 -6.80
N VAL A 702 -29.81 -55.98 -6.89
CA VAL A 702 -28.97 -57.18 -6.79
C VAL A 702 -27.97 -57.24 -7.95
N GLU A 703 -28.41 -57.02 -9.20
CA GLU A 703 -27.51 -56.99 -10.36
C GLU A 703 -26.42 -55.93 -10.21
N CYS A 704 -26.77 -54.75 -9.68
CA CYS A 704 -25.82 -53.69 -9.39
C CYS A 704 -24.81 -54.09 -8.30
N THR A 705 -25.30 -54.71 -7.23
CA THR A 705 -24.48 -55.18 -6.09
C THR A 705 -23.48 -56.26 -6.54
N GLU A 706 -23.93 -57.23 -7.34
CA GLU A 706 -23.06 -58.26 -7.91
C GLU A 706 -21.99 -57.67 -8.83
N ARG A 707 -22.33 -56.62 -9.60
CA ARG A 707 -21.34 -55.90 -10.42
C ARG A 707 -20.28 -55.21 -9.58
N ILE A 708 -20.65 -54.59 -8.45
CA ILE A 708 -19.68 -54.01 -7.51
C ILE A 708 -18.76 -55.12 -6.98
N LEU A 709 -19.30 -56.20 -6.40
CA LEU A 709 -18.53 -57.32 -5.86
C LEU A 709 -17.56 -57.91 -6.90
N SER A 710 -18.03 -58.12 -8.13
CA SER A 710 -17.19 -58.64 -9.21
C SER A 710 -16.02 -57.71 -9.57
N SER A 711 -16.17 -56.40 -9.38
CA SER A 711 -15.13 -55.42 -9.70
C SER A 711 -14.02 -55.39 -8.65
N PHE A 712 -14.34 -55.72 -7.40
CA PHE A 712 -13.37 -55.88 -6.31
C PHE A 712 -12.75 -57.30 -6.24
N SER A 713 -13.23 -58.25 -7.07
CA SER A 713 -12.63 -59.60 -7.15
C SER A 713 -11.22 -59.64 -7.74
N HIS A 714 -10.77 -58.54 -8.36
CA HIS A 714 -9.41 -58.39 -8.89
C HIS A 714 -8.55 -57.59 -7.92
N PRO A 715 -7.28 -57.99 -7.68
CA PRO A 715 -6.40 -57.24 -6.79
C PRO A 715 -6.15 -55.80 -7.26
N ILE A 716 -6.12 -54.87 -6.32
CA ILE A 716 -5.73 -53.47 -6.56
C ILE A 716 -4.21 -53.37 -6.56
N SER A 717 -3.67 -52.74 -7.61
CA SER A 717 -2.23 -52.42 -7.71
C SER A 717 -1.96 -51.06 -7.08
N THR A 718 -0.92 -50.96 -6.27
CA THR A 718 -0.49 -49.69 -5.65
C THR A 718 0.88 -49.27 -6.23
N GLU A 719 1.14 -47.97 -6.35
CA GLU A 719 2.42 -47.46 -6.89
C GLU A 719 3.61 -47.70 -5.94
N SER A 720 3.34 -48.24 -4.75
CA SER A 720 4.23 -48.39 -3.61
C SER A 720 5.09 -49.68 -3.62
N GLY A 721 5.09 -50.44 -4.72
CA GLY A 721 5.93 -51.63 -4.89
C GLY A 721 5.35 -52.93 -4.34
N VAL A 722 4.08 -52.92 -3.93
CA VAL A 722 3.29 -54.13 -3.60
C VAL A 722 2.59 -54.58 -4.89
N GLU A 723 2.86 -55.82 -5.34
CA GLU A 723 2.41 -56.26 -6.67
C GLU A 723 0.88 -56.39 -6.80
N ALA A 724 0.15 -56.71 -5.74
CA ALA A 724 -1.30 -56.91 -5.76
C ALA A 724 -1.89 -57.03 -4.33
N LEU A 725 -2.94 -56.26 -4.02
CA LEU A 725 -3.70 -56.35 -2.76
C LEU A 725 -5.15 -56.77 -3.03
N PHE A 726 -5.63 -57.80 -2.34
CA PHE A 726 -7.04 -58.17 -2.36
C PHE A 726 -7.82 -57.26 -1.41
N VAL A 727 -8.92 -56.70 -1.90
CA VAL A 727 -9.83 -55.86 -1.11
C VAL A 727 -11.15 -56.58 -0.98
N ILE A 728 -11.59 -56.75 0.26
CA ILE A 728 -12.89 -57.36 0.59
C ILE A 728 -13.86 -56.22 0.83
N VAL A 729 -15.05 -56.33 0.24
CA VAL A 729 -16.10 -55.31 0.37
C VAL A 729 -17.38 -55.93 0.90
N GLY A 730 -17.94 -55.31 1.94
CA GLY A 730 -19.26 -55.63 2.48
C GLY A 730 -20.25 -54.55 2.03
N ILE A 731 -21.46 -54.95 1.62
CA ILE A 731 -22.46 -54.01 1.09
C ILE A 731 -23.78 -54.04 1.88
N GLY A 732 -24.13 -52.91 2.49
CA GLY A 732 -25.41 -52.66 3.14
C GLY A 732 -26.39 -51.96 2.21
N ILE A 733 -27.65 -52.42 2.15
CA ILE A 733 -28.62 -51.91 1.18
C ILE A 733 -29.89 -51.37 1.86
N SER A 734 -30.19 -50.10 1.61
CA SER A 734 -31.43 -49.43 2.03
C SER A 734 -32.22 -48.93 0.83
N VAL A 735 -33.56 -48.98 0.88
CA VAL A 735 -34.44 -48.66 -0.26
C VAL A 735 -35.52 -47.68 0.18
N TYR A 736 -35.62 -46.54 -0.50
CA TYR A 736 -36.74 -45.61 -0.37
C TYR A 736 -37.95 -46.09 -1.18
N PRO A 737 -39.17 -46.01 -0.63
CA PRO A 737 -39.53 -45.50 0.70
C PRO A 737 -39.58 -46.57 1.81
N GLU A 738 -39.32 -47.84 1.50
CA GLU A 738 -39.53 -48.96 2.42
C GLU A 738 -38.68 -48.91 3.68
N HIS A 739 -37.41 -48.53 3.54
CA HIS A 739 -36.39 -48.54 4.59
C HIS A 739 -36.09 -47.13 5.13
N GLY A 740 -36.86 -46.11 4.73
CA GLY A 740 -36.66 -44.73 5.18
C GLY A 740 -37.30 -43.71 4.23
N LYS A 741 -37.66 -42.53 4.76
CA LYS A 741 -38.31 -41.45 4.00
C LYS A 741 -37.48 -40.16 3.87
N ASP A 742 -36.29 -40.15 4.44
CA ASP A 742 -35.34 -39.04 4.44
C ASP A 742 -33.92 -39.59 4.31
N ALA A 743 -32.99 -38.75 3.87
CA ALA A 743 -31.62 -39.15 3.60
C ALA A 743 -30.91 -39.72 4.85
N ASP A 744 -31.14 -39.14 6.04
CA ASP A 744 -30.49 -39.58 7.27
C ASP A 744 -30.92 -41.01 7.65
N THR A 745 -32.23 -41.29 7.58
CA THR A 745 -32.76 -42.63 7.86
C THR A 745 -32.27 -43.67 6.85
N LEU A 746 -32.26 -43.34 5.54
CA LEU A 746 -31.79 -44.28 4.51
C LEU A 746 -30.31 -44.60 4.66
N LEU A 747 -29.46 -43.59 4.90
CA LEU A 747 -28.03 -43.77 5.11
C LEU A 747 -27.75 -44.58 6.38
N LYS A 748 -28.42 -44.27 7.50
CA LYS A 748 -28.31 -45.04 8.74
C LYS A 748 -28.70 -46.50 8.55
N ASN A 749 -29.78 -46.76 7.81
CA ASN A 749 -30.28 -48.11 7.62
C ASN A 749 -29.43 -48.92 6.63
N ALA A 750 -28.78 -48.25 5.66
CA ALA A 750 -27.79 -48.89 4.79
C ALA A 750 -26.55 -49.30 5.59
N ASP A 751 -26.02 -48.39 6.43
CA ASP A 751 -24.90 -48.63 7.35
C ASP A 751 -25.18 -49.80 8.32
N LEU A 752 -26.35 -49.83 8.96
CA LEU A 752 -26.78 -50.97 9.80
C LEU A 752 -26.81 -52.30 9.05
N ALA A 753 -27.22 -52.30 7.77
CA ALA A 753 -27.20 -53.50 6.95
C ALA A 753 -25.78 -53.91 6.55
N GLY A 754 -24.89 -52.95 6.30
CA GLY A 754 -23.47 -53.21 6.01
C GLY A 754 -22.76 -53.84 7.21
N TYR A 755 -23.01 -53.31 8.41
CA TYR A 755 -22.53 -53.90 9.65
C TYR A 755 -23.00 -55.35 9.85
N GLU A 756 -24.24 -55.67 9.51
CA GLU A 756 -24.73 -57.06 9.57
C GLU A 756 -24.04 -57.95 8.51
N ALA A 757 -23.77 -57.41 7.31
CA ALA A 757 -23.06 -58.13 6.26
C ALA A 757 -21.68 -58.59 6.74
N MET A 758 -20.93 -57.67 7.36
CA MET A 758 -19.61 -57.92 7.95
C MET A 758 -19.65 -58.95 9.10
N ASN A 759 -20.72 -58.99 9.90
CA ASN A 759 -20.84 -59.93 11.03
C ASN A 759 -21.38 -61.31 10.64
N THR A 760 -21.97 -61.45 9.46
CA THR A 760 -22.59 -62.70 9.00
C THR A 760 -21.82 -63.38 7.88
N ASP A 761 -20.61 -62.91 7.56
CA ASP A 761 -19.77 -63.33 6.42
C ASP A 761 -20.55 -63.33 5.09
N LYS A 762 -21.46 -62.35 4.92
CA LYS A 762 -22.24 -62.19 3.69
C LYS A 762 -21.71 -61.00 2.91
N ASP A 763 -21.55 -61.19 1.60
CA ASP A 763 -21.11 -60.12 0.70
C ASP A 763 -22.06 -58.90 0.69
N PHE A 764 -23.36 -59.09 0.94
CA PHE A 764 -24.33 -58.00 1.06
C PHE A 764 -25.58 -58.36 1.87
N VAL A 765 -26.22 -57.35 2.46
CA VAL A 765 -27.46 -57.48 3.25
C VAL A 765 -28.43 -56.34 2.96
N PHE A 766 -29.72 -56.67 2.80
CA PHE A 766 -30.80 -55.67 2.77
C PHE A 766 -31.22 -55.31 4.17
N TYR A 767 -31.47 -54.03 4.41
CA TYR A 767 -32.06 -53.57 5.66
C TYR A 767 -33.43 -54.23 5.90
N THR A 768 -33.68 -54.60 7.16
CA THR A 768 -34.99 -55.04 7.67
C THR A 768 -35.21 -54.44 9.05
N ASP A 769 -36.46 -54.18 9.44
CA ASP A 769 -36.78 -53.57 10.73
C ASP A 769 -36.27 -54.39 11.95
N SER A 770 -36.04 -55.70 11.78
CA SER A 770 -35.45 -56.54 12.84
C SER A 770 -33.97 -56.23 13.10
N LEU A 771 -33.23 -55.74 12.09
CA LEU A 771 -31.78 -55.49 12.22
C LEU A 771 -31.47 -54.44 13.29
N GLU A 772 -32.24 -53.35 13.35
CA GLU A 772 -32.00 -52.30 14.37
C GLU A 772 -32.11 -52.89 15.78
N SER A 773 -33.09 -53.79 16.01
CA SER A 773 -33.23 -54.47 17.29
C SER A 773 -32.14 -55.51 17.56
N ASP A 774 -31.72 -56.27 16.54
CA ASP A 774 -30.68 -57.29 16.65
C ASP A 774 -29.29 -56.67 16.92
N VAL A 775 -28.95 -55.56 16.25
CA VAL A 775 -27.68 -54.83 16.46
C VAL A 775 -27.64 -54.18 17.83
N ALA A 776 -28.74 -53.54 18.27
CA ALA A 776 -28.84 -52.96 19.60
C ALA A 776 -28.75 -54.02 20.71
N GLU A 777 -29.43 -55.16 20.53
CA GLU A 777 -29.37 -56.28 21.47
C GLU A 777 -27.96 -56.88 21.53
N THR A 778 -27.31 -57.08 20.38
CA THR A 778 -25.94 -57.58 20.29
C THR A 778 -24.97 -56.65 21.02
N THR A 779 -25.07 -55.35 20.79
CA THR A 779 -24.22 -54.35 21.48
C THR A 779 -24.42 -54.37 22.99
N LEU A 780 -25.66 -54.49 23.47
CA LEU A 780 -25.96 -54.60 24.90
C LEU A 780 -25.39 -55.89 25.50
N LEU A 781 -25.52 -57.02 24.79
CA LEU A 781 -24.98 -58.29 25.23
C LEU A 781 -23.45 -58.26 25.28
N THR A 782 -22.77 -57.74 24.26
CA THR A 782 -21.30 -57.61 24.24
C THR A 782 -20.81 -56.78 25.42
N ASN A 783 -21.49 -55.67 25.76
CA ASN A 783 -21.14 -54.87 26.93
C ASN A 783 -21.34 -55.61 28.26
N LYS A 784 -22.42 -56.40 28.38
CA LYS A 784 -22.63 -57.24 29.57
C LYS A 784 -21.54 -58.30 29.71
N LEU A 785 -21.16 -58.92 28.59
CA LEU A 785 -20.20 -60.03 28.51
C LEU A 785 -18.85 -59.72 29.17
N PHE A 786 -18.36 -58.48 29.04
CA PHE A 786 -17.11 -58.02 29.66
C PHE A 786 -17.06 -58.17 31.18
N ARG A 787 -18.20 -58.08 31.86
CA ARG A 787 -18.27 -58.20 33.33
C ARG A 787 -18.86 -59.53 33.78
N SER A 788 -19.32 -60.37 32.86
CA SER A 788 -20.04 -61.60 33.18
C SER A 788 -19.21 -62.62 33.97
N LEU A 789 -17.89 -62.67 33.75
CA LEU A 789 -16.99 -63.51 34.54
C LEU A 789 -16.86 -63.01 35.99
N GLU A 790 -16.68 -61.69 36.19
CA GLU A 790 -16.60 -61.07 37.53
C GLU A 790 -17.94 -61.17 38.29
N ASN A 791 -19.05 -61.03 37.56
CA ASN A 791 -20.42 -61.08 38.09
C ASN A 791 -20.89 -62.50 38.39
N LYS A 792 -20.11 -63.54 38.07
CA LYS A 792 -20.48 -64.96 38.23
C LYS A 792 -21.74 -65.35 37.45
N GLU A 793 -21.89 -64.79 36.25
CA GLU A 793 -23.00 -65.06 35.33
C GLU A 793 -22.77 -66.31 34.48
N PHE A 794 -21.53 -66.82 34.46
CA PHE A 794 -21.19 -68.08 33.81
C PHE A 794 -21.42 -69.27 34.74
N SER A 795 -21.91 -70.37 34.16
CA SER A 795 -22.06 -71.66 34.84
C SER A 795 -21.78 -72.81 33.87
N LEU A 796 -21.51 -73.99 34.41
CA LEU A 796 -21.31 -75.21 33.63
C LEU A 796 -22.50 -76.14 33.81
N GLU A 797 -23.05 -76.58 32.70
CA GLU A 797 -23.92 -77.76 32.66
C GLU A 797 -23.11 -78.96 32.20
N TYR A 798 -23.44 -80.14 32.74
CA TYR A 798 -22.69 -81.36 32.45
C TYR A 798 -23.56 -82.37 31.73
N GLN A 799 -23.15 -82.75 30.52
CA GLN A 799 -23.85 -83.77 29.74
C GLN A 799 -23.14 -85.12 29.88
N PRO A 800 -23.79 -86.17 30.42
CA PRO A 800 -23.14 -87.45 30.62
C PRO A 800 -22.89 -88.17 29.29
N GLN A 801 -21.71 -88.78 29.18
CA GLN A 801 -21.33 -89.65 28.08
C GLN A 801 -21.47 -91.11 28.52
N ILE A 802 -22.31 -91.88 27.82
CA ILE A 802 -22.65 -93.27 28.16
C ILE A 802 -21.95 -94.22 27.20
N SER A 803 -21.29 -95.25 27.72
CA SER A 803 -20.74 -96.34 26.91
C SER A 803 -21.88 -97.20 26.37
N CYS A 804 -22.02 -97.31 25.06
CA CYS A 804 -23.01 -98.19 24.43
C CYS A 804 -22.78 -99.68 24.71
N GLU A 805 -21.55 -100.08 25.06
CA GLU A 805 -21.21 -101.47 25.37
C GLU A 805 -21.55 -101.85 26.82
N THR A 806 -21.28 -100.94 27.77
CA THR A 806 -21.42 -101.23 29.20
C THR A 806 -22.64 -100.60 29.84
N GLU A 807 -23.33 -99.71 29.12
CA GLU A 807 -24.44 -98.85 29.58
C GLU A 807 -24.08 -97.98 30.80
N LYS A 808 -22.80 -97.85 31.11
CA LYS A 808 -22.28 -97.05 32.23
C LYS A 808 -21.81 -95.69 31.74
N THR A 809 -21.90 -94.69 32.62
CA THR A 809 -21.28 -93.40 32.41
C THR A 809 -19.76 -93.55 32.36
N VAL A 810 -19.16 -93.07 31.27
CA VAL A 810 -17.69 -93.11 31.04
C VAL A 810 -17.06 -91.72 31.11
N GLY A 811 -17.87 -90.68 30.94
CA GLY A 811 -17.42 -89.31 30.99
C GLY A 811 -18.57 -88.32 31.09
N PHE A 812 -18.24 -87.05 31.07
CA PHE A 812 -19.20 -85.96 30.92
C PHE A 812 -18.54 -84.77 30.20
N GLU A 813 -19.34 -84.07 29.42
CA GLU A 813 -18.92 -82.84 28.72
C GLU A 813 -19.37 -81.62 29.52
N ALA A 814 -18.44 -80.68 29.74
CA ALA A 814 -18.69 -79.40 30.38
C ALA A 814 -19.14 -78.37 29.33
N LEU A 815 -20.40 -77.94 29.44
CA LEU A 815 -21.02 -77.02 28.51
C LEU A 815 -21.22 -75.66 29.17
N LEU A 816 -20.55 -74.65 28.62
CA LEU A 816 -20.66 -73.27 29.11
C LEU A 816 -22.09 -72.74 28.94
N ARG A 817 -22.59 -72.09 29.98
CA ARG A 817 -23.88 -71.40 30.02
C ARG A 817 -23.68 -69.99 30.53
N TRP A 818 -24.35 -69.06 29.87
CA TRP A 818 -24.40 -67.68 30.31
C TRP A 818 -25.83 -67.31 30.68
N THR A 819 -26.01 -66.86 31.91
CA THR A 819 -27.27 -66.32 32.42
C THR A 819 -26.99 -64.93 32.95
N THR A 820 -27.58 -63.92 32.32
CA THR A 820 -27.38 -62.52 32.71
C THR A 820 -28.03 -62.20 34.06
N ASP A 821 -27.66 -61.06 34.64
CA ASP A 821 -28.14 -60.53 35.93
C ASP A 821 -29.67 -60.46 36.09
N ASP A 822 -30.40 -60.24 34.99
CA ASP A 822 -31.86 -60.28 34.88
C ASP A 822 -32.45 -61.70 34.77
N ASN A 823 -31.61 -62.73 35.00
CA ASN A 823 -31.94 -64.15 34.94
C ASN A 823 -32.34 -64.66 33.54
N ARG A 824 -31.92 -63.95 32.48
CA ARG A 824 -32.12 -64.36 31.08
C ARG A 824 -31.00 -65.29 30.63
N ARG A 825 -31.37 -66.48 30.12
CA ARG A 825 -30.41 -67.46 29.59
C ARG A 825 -30.07 -67.14 28.13
N ILE A 826 -28.79 -66.91 27.84
CA ILE A 826 -28.32 -66.57 26.51
C ILE A 826 -27.82 -67.83 25.79
N PRO A 827 -28.28 -68.13 24.56
CA PRO A 827 -27.85 -69.31 23.80
C PRO A 827 -26.34 -69.27 23.47
N PRO A 828 -25.62 -70.41 23.56
CA PRO A 828 -24.19 -70.48 23.19
C PRO A 828 -23.89 -69.96 21.78
N ILE A 829 -24.77 -70.22 20.81
CA ILE A 829 -24.61 -69.73 19.44
C ILE A 829 -24.59 -68.20 19.31
N ARG A 830 -25.12 -67.47 20.31
CA ARG A 830 -25.09 -66.00 20.35
C ARG A 830 -23.84 -65.48 21.05
N PHE A 831 -23.44 -66.04 22.19
CA PHE A 831 -22.38 -65.43 23.00
C PHE A 831 -20.98 -66.02 22.80
N ILE A 832 -20.85 -67.25 22.26
CA ILE A 832 -19.53 -67.82 21.96
C ILE A 832 -18.81 -67.00 20.88
N PRO A 833 -19.44 -66.61 19.74
CA PRO A 833 -18.80 -65.73 18.76
C PRO A 833 -18.42 -64.36 19.36
N MET A 834 -19.25 -63.81 20.25
CA MET A 834 -18.94 -62.54 20.94
C MET A 834 -17.70 -62.67 21.84
N LEU A 835 -17.55 -63.79 22.54
CA LEU A 835 -16.35 -64.08 23.33
C LEU A 835 -15.10 -64.17 22.44
N GLU A 836 -15.22 -64.76 21.26
CA GLU A 836 -14.13 -64.89 20.29
C GLU A 836 -13.72 -63.54 19.72
N GLN A 837 -14.68 -62.75 19.23
CA GLN A 837 -14.47 -61.42 18.67
C GLN A 837 -13.86 -60.43 19.69
N THR A 838 -14.26 -60.53 20.97
CA THR A 838 -13.74 -59.65 22.04
C THR A 838 -12.45 -60.15 22.66
N GLY A 839 -12.00 -61.37 22.33
CA GLY A 839 -10.86 -62.04 22.96
C GLY A 839 -11.13 -62.57 24.39
N LEU A 840 -12.30 -62.29 24.98
CA LEU A 840 -12.71 -62.78 26.31
C LEU A 840 -12.82 -64.30 26.37
N ILE A 841 -12.91 -64.97 25.22
CA ILE A 841 -12.91 -66.44 25.12
C ILE A 841 -11.72 -67.07 25.84
N TYR A 842 -10.57 -66.37 25.90
CA TYR A 842 -9.38 -66.87 26.57
C TYR A 842 -9.60 -67.03 28.08
N ASP A 843 -9.97 -65.94 28.76
CA ASP A 843 -10.17 -65.91 30.21
C ASP A 843 -11.34 -66.81 30.62
N VAL A 844 -12.43 -66.77 29.86
CA VAL A 844 -13.62 -67.59 30.13
C VAL A 844 -13.30 -69.06 29.94
N GLY A 845 -12.57 -69.45 28.90
CA GLY A 845 -12.24 -70.86 28.70
C GLY A 845 -11.23 -71.40 29.72
N LEU A 846 -10.32 -70.58 30.25
CA LEU A 846 -9.47 -70.97 31.37
C LEU A 846 -10.32 -71.24 32.63
N TRP A 847 -11.28 -70.36 32.91
CA TRP A 847 -12.25 -70.55 34.00
C TRP A 847 -13.12 -71.81 33.81
N VAL A 848 -13.57 -72.09 32.57
CA VAL A 848 -14.32 -73.31 32.24
C VAL A 848 -13.51 -74.55 32.60
N LEU A 849 -12.23 -74.59 32.22
CA LEU A 849 -11.35 -75.71 32.56
C LEU A 849 -11.19 -75.86 34.08
N GLU A 850 -10.93 -74.77 34.80
CA GLU A 850 -10.79 -74.78 36.26
C GLU A 850 -12.02 -75.35 36.97
N GLU A 851 -13.22 -74.87 36.62
CA GLU A 851 -14.46 -75.34 37.25
C GLU A 851 -14.82 -76.78 36.83
N ALA A 852 -14.54 -77.18 35.59
CA ALA A 852 -14.75 -78.56 35.13
C ALA A 852 -13.88 -79.55 35.91
N LEU A 853 -12.59 -79.24 36.10
CA LEU A 853 -11.67 -80.09 36.87
C LEU A 853 -12.00 -80.10 38.37
N LYS A 854 -12.50 -78.99 38.90
CA LYS A 854 -12.98 -78.90 40.29
C LYS A 854 -14.23 -79.75 40.51
N GLU A 855 -15.19 -79.76 39.59
CA GLU A 855 -16.36 -80.63 39.69
C GLU A 855 -15.97 -82.12 39.52
N HIS A 856 -15.03 -82.44 38.62
CA HIS A 856 -14.47 -83.80 38.51
C HIS A 856 -13.93 -84.28 39.86
N ARG A 857 -13.08 -83.48 40.55
CA ARG A 857 -12.56 -83.85 41.88
C ARG A 857 -13.67 -84.09 42.90
N LYS A 858 -14.65 -83.19 42.95
CA LYS A 858 -15.78 -83.27 43.89
C LYS A 858 -16.61 -84.53 43.67
N LEU A 859 -16.75 -85.00 42.44
CA LEU A 859 -17.38 -86.29 42.15
C LEU A 859 -16.55 -87.45 42.68
N VAL A 860 -15.23 -87.43 42.47
CA VAL A 860 -14.32 -88.45 43.01
C VAL A 860 -14.37 -88.49 44.55
N GLU A 861 -14.35 -87.33 45.21
CA GLU A 861 -14.47 -87.21 46.68
C GLU A 861 -15.80 -87.77 47.23
N LYS A 862 -16.87 -87.67 46.43
CA LYS A 862 -18.18 -88.26 46.76
C LYS A 862 -18.26 -89.77 46.51
N GLY A 863 -17.18 -90.40 46.06
CA GLY A 863 -17.08 -91.85 45.86
C GLY A 863 -17.41 -92.32 44.44
N PHE A 864 -17.55 -91.42 43.47
CA PHE A 864 -17.65 -91.80 42.06
C PHE A 864 -16.28 -92.22 41.52
N PRO A 865 -16.21 -93.17 40.56
CA PRO A 865 -14.97 -93.45 39.85
C PRO A 865 -14.51 -92.19 39.08
N PRO A 866 -13.20 -91.99 38.88
CA PRO A 866 -12.72 -90.91 38.02
C PRO A 866 -13.20 -91.14 36.58
N LEU A 867 -13.94 -90.17 36.06
CA LEU A 867 -14.58 -90.19 34.74
C LEU A 867 -13.86 -89.21 33.81
N ARG A 868 -13.93 -89.42 32.51
CA ARG A 868 -13.41 -88.46 31.53
C ARG A 868 -14.23 -87.16 31.58
N VAL A 869 -13.57 -86.01 31.67
CA VAL A 869 -14.17 -84.69 31.56
C VAL A 869 -13.77 -84.06 30.23
N SER A 870 -14.76 -83.74 29.40
CA SER A 870 -14.54 -83.07 28.12
C SER A 870 -14.83 -81.57 28.22
N VAL A 871 -13.96 -80.74 27.64
CA VAL A 871 -14.07 -79.28 27.60
C VAL A 871 -13.84 -78.78 26.17
N ASN A 872 -14.78 -77.98 25.66
CA ASN A 872 -14.67 -77.34 24.34
C ASN A 872 -13.61 -76.23 24.34
N LEU A 873 -12.85 -76.15 23.25
CA LEU A 873 -11.75 -75.21 23.02
C LEU A 873 -11.93 -74.49 21.68
N SER A 874 -11.94 -73.15 21.69
CA SER A 874 -12.00 -72.33 20.48
C SER A 874 -10.64 -72.24 19.77
N ILE A 875 -10.64 -72.10 18.44
CA ILE A 875 -9.44 -71.89 17.62
C ILE A 875 -8.70 -70.61 18.05
N VAL A 876 -9.42 -69.55 18.43
CA VAL A 876 -8.83 -68.29 18.91
C VAL A 876 -8.02 -68.51 20.19
N GLN A 877 -8.45 -69.43 21.06
CA GLN A 877 -7.70 -69.77 22.27
C GLN A 877 -6.49 -70.65 21.96
N PHE A 878 -6.62 -71.55 20.98
CA PHE A 878 -5.54 -72.44 20.55
C PHE A 878 -4.36 -71.69 19.95
N ASP A 879 -4.61 -70.60 19.22
CA ASP A 879 -3.59 -69.74 18.60
C ASP A 879 -2.93 -68.76 19.58
N GLY A 880 -3.39 -68.69 20.84
CA GLY A 880 -2.86 -67.78 21.84
C GLY A 880 -1.46 -68.18 22.34
N GLU A 881 -0.51 -67.24 22.33
CA GLU A 881 0.91 -67.48 22.71
C GLU A 881 1.10 -68.16 24.07
N ASN A 882 0.23 -67.87 25.05
CA ASN A 882 0.33 -68.39 26.41
C ASN A 882 -0.50 -69.66 26.69
N PHE A 883 -1.29 -70.13 25.71
CA PHE A 883 -2.25 -71.23 25.86
C PHE A 883 -1.67 -72.46 26.58
N ILE A 884 -0.54 -72.98 26.10
CA ILE A 884 0.10 -74.17 26.67
C ILE A 884 0.51 -73.95 28.13
N SER A 885 1.04 -72.75 28.45
CA SER A 885 1.55 -72.46 29.79
C SER A 885 0.43 -72.38 30.84
N ASP A 886 -0.67 -71.72 30.50
CA ASP A 886 -1.80 -71.50 31.42
C ASP A 886 -2.63 -72.76 31.62
N PHE A 887 -2.94 -73.52 30.55
CA PHE A 887 -3.68 -74.78 30.65
C PHE A 887 -2.88 -75.83 31.44
N THR A 888 -1.56 -75.91 31.22
CA THR A 888 -0.70 -76.83 31.98
C THR A 888 -0.68 -76.48 33.47
N ARG A 889 -0.66 -75.18 33.81
CA ARG A 889 -0.74 -74.71 35.20
C ARG A 889 -2.05 -75.16 35.85
N VAL A 890 -3.19 -74.89 35.21
CA VAL A 890 -4.53 -75.23 35.74
C VAL A 890 -4.67 -76.74 35.98
N ILE A 891 -4.25 -77.56 35.01
CA ILE A 891 -4.30 -79.02 35.14
C ILE A 891 -3.45 -79.49 36.32
N LYS A 892 -2.24 -78.96 36.47
CA LYS A 892 -1.32 -79.32 37.56
C LYS A 892 -1.86 -78.91 38.94
N GLU A 893 -2.43 -77.72 39.06
CA GLU A 893 -3.03 -77.21 40.30
C GLU A 893 -4.32 -77.95 40.68
N SER A 894 -5.06 -78.46 39.68
CA SER A 894 -6.24 -79.27 39.92
C SER A 894 -5.90 -80.63 40.56
N GLY A 895 -4.72 -81.20 40.30
CA GLY A 895 -4.36 -82.55 40.75
C GLY A 895 -5.17 -83.67 40.10
N VAL A 896 -5.95 -83.37 39.05
CA VAL A 896 -6.61 -84.39 38.22
C VAL A 896 -5.57 -85.02 37.30
N ASP A 897 -5.57 -86.35 37.20
CA ASP A 897 -4.69 -87.07 36.27
C ASP A 897 -5.08 -86.69 34.83
N PRO A 898 -4.14 -86.14 34.02
CA PRO A 898 -4.43 -85.64 32.68
C PRO A 898 -5.11 -86.66 31.75
N LYS A 899 -4.97 -87.96 32.00
CA LYS A 899 -5.65 -89.01 31.21
C LYS A 899 -7.18 -88.95 31.27
N TYR A 900 -7.74 -88.25 32.26
CA TYR A 900 -9.18 -88.03 32.40
C TYR A 900 -9.64 -86.71 31.77
N ILE A 901 -8.75 -85.90 31.21
CA ILE A 901 -9.09 -84.60 30.63
C ILE A 901 -9.09 -84.73 29.10
N GLU A 902 -10.18 -84.33 28.47
CA GLU A 902 -10.36 -84.28 27.03
C GLU A 902 -10.63 -82.84 26.61
N LEU A 903 -9.90 -82.35 25.61
CA LEU A 903 -10.11 -81.04 25.01
C LEU A 903 -10.67 -81.24 23.60
N GLU A 904 -11.84 -80.68 23.32
CA GLU A 904 -12.52 -80.80 22.04
C GLU A 904 -12.33 -79.52 21.22
N ILE A 905 -11.94 -79.66 19.95
CA ILE A 905 -11.79 -78.55 19.00
C ILE A 905 -12.73 -78.84 17.83
N THR A 906 -13.56 -77.86 17.49
CA THR A 906 -14.48 -77.90 16.35
C THR A 906 -13.86 -77.33 15.09
#